data_AF-A0A4S1XCM2-F1
#
_entry.id   AF-A0A4S1XCM2-F1
#
_cell.length_a   1.000
_cell.length_b   1.000
_cell.length_c   1.000
_cell.angle_alpha   90.00
_cell.angle_beta   90.00
_cell.angle_gamma   90.00
#
_symmetry.space_group_name_H-M   'P 1'
#
loop_
_entity.id
_entity.type
_entity.pdbx_description
1 polymer ?
#
loop_
_entity_poly.entity_id
_entity_poly.type
_entity_poly.pdbx_seq_one_letter_code
_entity_poly.pdbx_strand_id
1 'polypeptide(L)'
;MKLLIALALTCAPVAAYAQTVAADTPGKTASGVQYVQPKDWTASKQGAATVFASPENDLRIVVVDVGAATDGKDAAAKAWTVFRTGSAPAPRLATAAPPGDGWDERLSIAYETPPTERATRSALALRNGTAWTVLIVDGAAGTAAKRSAAVSVVQQGLRPAGYQQESFAGKTAHELTPARVQLIRDFVEKSRQALEVPGIGFALIDNGKVLWQGGFGVRALGSPEKVDENTKFMIASNTKGMTTLLLSVLADEGKLRWDQKVVDLYPEFRLGNDEVTQSVLVKHLVCACTGLPRKDYGFILADRGAPASATFTQLAATMPTSKFGDLFQYNNQMASAAGYVAGHILYPKTEFGAAYDRAMEEKIFKPLGMKDSTFDYAKGMAGNWASPHGLDIDGRVTRMTNDFNYAPYPYRPAGAAFSTTADMVHYVQLELAKGLLPNGKRMVSEANILERRKKGVQVGPDAWYGMGLFQRYDSGVQIVTHGGTLLGYHSNWYVLPESGVGVVILTNSDPAAQMLDPVLRRVLEVLYDGQPEAERDVAAAAARVKAQAQARRSRLTYPGDPAVLGNLAGHYSDPSVGQITVSEKGGEKWIKAGFVEGPIATRKNADGTVSIISVGPGNIGIDALVGKAGDKRTLMINDGQQNEYVYVEDGQ
;
A
#
# COMPACT_ATOMS: atom_id res chain seq x y z
N MET A 1 18.47 77.58 20.28
CA MET A 1 19.15 77.11 19.05
C MET A 1 18.95 75.61 18.95
N LYS A 2 18.15 75.16 17.97
CA LYS A 2 18.02 73.79 17.37
C LYS A 2 17.74 72.61 18.32
N LEU A 3 16.51 72.07 18.41
CA LEU A 3 15.84 71.12 17.49
C LEU A 3 16.57 69.77 17.34
N LEU A 4 15.97 68.67 17.83
CA LEU A 4 15.80 67.42 17.04
C LEU A 4 14.89 66.40 17.74
N ILE A 5 13.90 65.98 16.94
CA ILE A 5 12.93 64.90 17.12
C ILE A 5 13.59 63.56 16.70
N ALA A 6 13.27 62.47 17.38
CA ALA A 6 13.35 61.09 16.84
C ALA A 6 12.31 60.24 17.60
N LEU A 7 11.07 60.12 17.12
CA LEU A 7 10.55 59.13 16.15
C LEU A 7 10.79 57.65 16.53
N ALA A 8 9.65 56.99 16.74
CA ALA A 8 9.37 55.58 16.96
C ALA A 8 10.38 54.55 16.40
N LEU A 9 10.73 53.56 17.24
CA LEU A 9 11.04 52.22 16.76
C LEU A 9 9.82 51.32 16.98
N THR A 10 9.34 50.86 15.84
CA THR A 10 8.37 49.79 15.62
C THR A 10 8.73 48.52 16.40
N CYS A 11 7.75 47.95 17.10
CA CYS A 11 7.79 46.54 17.44
C CYS A 11 7.93 45.74 16.15
N ALA A 12 9.07 45.08 15.95
CA ALA A 12 9.20 44.04 14.95
C ALA A 12 8.11 42.97 15.20
N PRO A 13 7.50 42.39 14.15
CA PRO A 13 6.65 41.23 14.36
C PRO A 13 7.53 40.13 14.96
N VAL A 14 7.12 39.63 16.13
CA VAL A 14 7.70 38.42 16.72
C VAL A 14 7.64 37.36 15.63
N ALA A 15 8.80 36.95 15.11
CA ALA A 15 8.89 35.84 14.20
C ALA A 15 8.21 34.65 14.89
N ALA A 16 7.13 34.13 14.31
CA ALA A 16 6.44 32.97 14.86
C ALA A 16 7.46 31.84 15.00
N TYR A 17 7.77 31.48 16.24
CA TYR A 17 8.81 30.49 16.55
C TYR A 17 8.44 29.16 15.90
N ALA A 18 9.42 28.55 15.23
CA ALA A 18 9.28 27.20 14.73
C ALA A 18 9.06 26.24 15.92
N GLN A 19 8.01 25.43 15.88
CA GLN A 19 7.63 24.58 17.01
C GLN A 19 7.62 23.10 16.59
N THR A 20 8.44 22.29 17.27
CA THR A 20 8.40 20.83 17.19
C THR A 20 7.45 20.28 18.24
N VAL A 21 6.65 19.28 17.90
CA VAL A 21 5.70 18.63 18.81
C VAL A 21 6.11 17.18 19.08
N ALA A 22 5.93 16.71 20.31
CA ALA A 22 6.28 15.35 20.73
C ALA A 22 5.21 14.29 20.38
N ALA A 23 4.04 14.73 19.90
CA ALA A 23 2.92 13.89 19.48
C ALA A 23 2.14 14.60 18.36
N ASP A 24 1.36 13.82 17.60
CA ASP A 24 0.43 14.36 16.62
C ASP A 24 -0.50 15.38 17.30
N THR A 25 -0.46 16.62 16.83
CA THR A 25 -1.10 17.76 17.52
C THR A 25 -2.11 18.44 16.59
N PRO A 26 -3.40 18.46 16.93
CA PRO A 26 -4.40 19.22 16.18
C PRO A 26 -4.07 20.71 16.14
N GLY A 27 -4.29 21.34 15.00
CA GLY A 27 -4.07 22.77 14.80
C GLY A 27 -5.03 23.37 13.79
N LYS A 28 -4.94 24.69 13.62
CA LYS A 28 -5.75 25.43 12.64
C LYS A 28 -4.89 26.42 11.85
N THR A 29 -5.20 26.57 10.58
CA THR A 29 -4.65 27.64 9.75
C THR A 29 -5.26 28.99 10.13
N ALA A 30 -4.85 30.07 9.47
CA ALA A 30 -5.39 31.40 9.75
C ALA A 30 -6.86 31.51 9.32
N SER A 31 -7.26 30.77 8.29
CA SER A 31 -8.65 30.66 7.82
C SER A 31 -9.53 29.73 8.67
N GLY A 32 -8.95 29.04 9.65
CA GLY A 32 -9.65 28.08 10.51
C GLY A 32 -9.73 26.67 9.96
N VAL A 33 -9.09 26.37 8.83
CA VAL A 33 -8.92 25.00 8.33
C VAL A 33 -8.17 24.18 9.36
N GLN A 34 -8.72 23.03 9.71
CA GLN A 34 -8.16 22.12 10.69
C GLN A 34 -7.05 21.29 10.04
N TYR A 35 -5.98 21.03 10.76
CA TYR A 35 -4.91 20.11 10.37
C TYR A 35 -4.41 19.34 11.59
N VAL A 36 -3.59 18.31 11.36
CA VAL A 36 -2.81 17.65 12.42
C VAL A 36 -1.33 17.83 12.11
N GLN A 37 -0.59 18.49 13.00
CA GLN A 37 0.86 18.57 12.93
C GLN A 37 1.43 17.20 13.29
N PRO A 38 2.27 16.58 12.43
CA PRO A 38 2.82 15.27 12.74
C PRO A 38 3.82 15.32 13.90
N LYS A 39 3.84 14.27 14.70
CA LYS A 39 4.85 14.02 15.72
C LYS A 39 6.28 14.21 15.15
N ASP A 40 7.13 14.88 15.92
CA ASP A 40 8.54 15.19 15.64
C ASP A 40 8.77 16.19 14.49
N TRP A 41 7.72 16.68 13.81
CA TRP A 41 7.86 17.66 12.74
C TRP A 41 7.84 19.08 13.29
N THR A 42 8.61 19.96 12.63
CA THR A 42 8.68 21.38 12.99
C THR A 42 7.67 22.17 12.17
N ALA A 43 6.71 22.82 12.83
CA ALA A 43 5.77 23.73 12.20
C ALA A 43 6.30 25.17 12.20
N SER A 44 6.14 25.87 11.09
CA SER A 44 6.39 27.30 10.97
C SER A 44 5.33 27.99 10.10
N LYS A 45 5.32 29.32 10.11
CA LYS A 45 4.43 30.14 9.29
C LYS A 45 5.23 30.90 8.24
N GLN A 46 4.71 30.94 7.02
CA GLN A 46 5.26 31.72 5.91
C GLN A 46 4.10 32.39 5.15
N GLY A 47 3.76 33.63 5.52
CA GLY A 47 2.57 34.31 4.98
C GLY A 47 1.30 33.50 5.26
N ALA A 48 0.56 33.15 4.22
CA ALA A 48 -0.65 32.31 4.30
C ALA A 48 -0.36 30.80 4.43
N ALA A 49 0.91 30.39 4.40
CA ALA A 49 1.31 28.99 4.51
C ALA A 49 1.63 28.58 5.95
N THR A 50 1.15 27.39 6.31
CA THR A 50 1.63 26.60 7.45
C THR A 50 2.56 25.53 6.90
N VAL A 51 3.83 25.58 7.27
CA VAL A 51 4.88 24.69 6.74
C VAL A 51 5.27 23.69 7.81
N PHE A 52 5.20 22.40 7.51
CA PHE A 52 5.72 21.31 8.32
C PHE A 52 7.03 20.81 7.69
N ALA A 53 8.14 20.94 8.41
CA ALA A 53 9.44 20.42 8.00
C ALA A 53 9.72 19.07 8.66
N SER A 54 10.17 18.10 7.84
CA SER A 54 10.59 16.79 8.34
C SER A 54 11.81 16.92 9.27
N PRO A 55 12.02 15.95 10.18
CA PRO A 55 13.25 15.88 10.98
C PRO A 55 14.53 15.79 10.14
N GLU A 56 14.46 15.14 8.97
CA GLU A 56 15.55 15.08 7.97
C GLU A 56 15.82 16.44 7.29
N ASN A 57 14.91 17.40 7.42
CA ASN A 57 14.97 18.75 6.87
C ASN A 57 14.97 18.83 5.33
N ASP A 58 14.68 17.74 4.62
CA ASP A 58 14.67 17.64 3.15
C ASP A 58 13.27 17.38 2.55
N LEU A 59 12.23 17.36 3.39
CA LEU A 59 10.83 17.20 3.00
C LEU A 59 9.96 18.28 3.67
N ARG A 60 8.99 18.80 2.93
CA ARG A 60 8.00 19.78 3.39
C ARG A 60 6.59 19.32 3.08
N ILE A 61 5.70 19.47 4.05
CA ILE A 61 4.25 19.46 3.84
C ILE A 61 3.75 20.87 4.12
N VAL A 62 3.04 21.48 3.18
CA VAL A 62 2.66 22.90 3.26
C VAL A 62 1.17 23.03 3.07
N VAL A 63 0.48 23.61 4.04
CA VAL A 63 -0.95 23.94 3.94
C VAL A 63 -1.09 25.43 3.71
N VAL A 64 -1.63 25.81 2.55
CA VAL A 64 -1.80 27.21 2.13
C VAL A 64 -3.27 27.57 2.10
N ASP A 65 -3.65 28.59 2.86
CA ASP A 65 -4.95 29.25 2.75
C ASP A 65 -4.93 30.17 1.51
N VAL A 66 -5.41 29.69 0.35
CA VAL A 66 -5.32 30.44 -0.92
C VAL A 66 -6.42 31.50 -1.03
N GLY A 67 -7.59 31.25 -0.44
CA GLY A 67 -8.77 32.10 -0.64
C GLY A 67 -9.36 31.89 -2.03
N ALA A 68 -9.75 32.95 -2.74
CA ALA A 68 -10.42 32.80 -4.03
C ALA A 68 -9.46 32.40 -5.17
N ALA A 69 -9.89 31.42 -5.96
CA ALA A 69 -9.22 30.99 -7.18
C ALA A 69 -10.25 30.53 -8.22
N THR A 70 -9.89 30.59 -9.51
CA THR A 70 -10.83 30.24 -10.59
C THR A 70 -11.16 28.75 -10.60
N ASP A 71 -10.17 27.91 -10.31
CA ASP A 71 -10.29 26.46 -10.18
C ASP A 71 -9.15 25.91 -9.32
N GLY A 72 -9.12 24.58 -9.13
CA GLY A 72 -8.11 23.91 -8.32
C GLY A 72 -6.68 24.00 -8.89
N LYS A 73 -6.51 24.17 -10.21
CA LYS A 73 -5.18 24.33 -10.81
C LYS A 73 -4.64 25.74 -10.57
N ASP A 74 -5.47 26.77 -10.71
CA ASP A 74 -5.15 28.15 -10.33
C ASP A 74 -4.84 28.24 -8.83
N ALA A 75 -5.65 27.59 -7.99
CA ALA A 75 -5.41 27.53 -6.55
C ALA A 75 -4.03 26.92 -6.24
N ALA A 76 -3.70 25.79 -6.87
CA ALA A 76 -2.41 25.13 -6.66
C ALA A 76 -1.24 25.98 -7.17
N ALA A 77 -1.37 26.63 -8.33
CA ALA A 77 -0.35 27.53 -8.85
C ALA A 77 -0.06 28.69 -7.89
N LYS A 78 -1.12 29.34 -7.37
CA LYS A 78 -1.00 30.39 -6.33
C LYS A 78 -0.32 29.86 -5.07
N ALA A 79 -0.70 28.67 -4.60
CA ALA A 79 -0.10 28.07 -3.41
C ALA A 79 1.41 27.82 -3.57
N TRP A 80 1.85 27.36 -4.74
CA TRP A 80 3.29 27.21 -5.04
C TRP A 80 4.05 28.53 -4.96
N THR A 81 3.47 29.62 -5.46
CA THR A 81 4.08 30.96 -5.38
C THR A 81 4.20 31.47 -3.94
N VAL A 82 3.26 31.09 -3.05
CA VAL A 82 3.38 31.40 -1.61
C VAL A 82 4.52 30.61 -0.96
N PHE A 83 4.65 29.33 -1.30
CA PHE A 83 5.62 28.44 -0.67
C PHE A 83 7.07 28.68 -1.12
N ARG A 84 7.31 28.85 -2.43
CA ARG A 84 8.68 28.98 -2.98
C ARG A 84 8.78 30.10 -4.00
N THR A 85 9.95 30.73 -4.07
CA THR A 85 10.28 31.71 -5.11
C THR A 85 10.54 30.98 -6.43
N GLY A 86 9.79 31.32 -7.48
CA GLY A 86 9.90 30.72 -8.81
C GLY A 86 8.57 30.19 -9.34
N SER A 87 8.55 29.70 -10.58
CA SER A 87 7.35 29.14 -11.20
C SER A 87 6.92 27.84 -10.51
N ALA A 88 5.61 27.59 -10.44
CA ALA A 88 5.09 26.29 -10.01
C ALA A 88 5.68 25.16 -10.86
N PRO A 89 5.91 23.95 -10.31
CA PRO A 89 6.32 22.81 -11.12
C PRO A 89 5.28 22.54 -12.23
N ALA A 90 5.72 21.99 -13.36
CA ALA A 90 4.81 21.65 -14.45
C ALA A 90 3.85 20.51 -14.02
N PRO A 91 2.53 20.67 -14.10
CA PRO A 91 1.59 19.60 -13.77
C PRO A 91 1.75 18.41 -14.72
N ARG A 92 1.89 17.21 -14.17
CA ARG A 92 1.97 15.94 -14.91
C ARG A 92 0.59 15.30 -15.06
N LEU A 93 -0.19 15.32 -13.98
CA LEU A 93 -1.53 14.74 -13.94
C LEU A 93 -2.36 15.48 -12.90
N ALA A 94 -3.56 15.89 -13.26
CA ALA A 94 -4.57 16.41 -12.34
C ALA A 94 -5.76 15.45 -12.34
N THR A 95 -6.18 15.01 -11.16
CA THR A 95 -7.29 14.06 -10.99
C THR A 95 -8.26 14.59 -9.96
N ALA A 96 -9.53 14.70 -10.34
CA ALA A 96 -10.60 15.06 -9.42
C ALA A 96 -10.97 13.87 -8.51
N ALA A 97 -11.39 14.20 -7.28
CA ALA A 97 -12.06 13.31 -6.35
C ALA A 97 -13.47 13.87 -6.08
N PRO A 98 -14.45 13.03 -5.71
CA PRO A 98 -15.79 13.51 -5.46
C PRO A 98 -15.82 14.41 -4.22
N PRO A 99 -16.82 15.30 -4.08
CA PRO A 99 -17.00 16.08 -2.86
C PRO A 99 -16.99 15.17 -1.64
N GLY A 100 -16.39 15.58 -0.53
CA GLY A 100 -16.23 14.73 0.65
C GLY A 100 -15.36 15.39 1.71
N ASP A 101 -15.42 14.90 2.94
CA ASP A 101 -14.68 15.48 4.09
C ASP A 101 -14.98 16.98 4.33
N GLY A 102 -16.15 17.45 3.89
CA GLY A 102 -16.57 18.86 3.96
C GLY A 102 -16.11 19.73 2.78
N TRP A 103 -15.38 19.18 1.82
CA TRP A 103 -14.89 19.88 0.63
C TRP A 103 -15.85 19.71 -0.55
N ASP A 104 -16.18 20.82 -1.20
CA ASP A 104 -17.05 20.88 -2.39
C ASP A 104 -16.31 20.36 -3.63
N GLU A 105 -15.01 20.66 -3.73
CA GLU A 105 -14.15 20.18 -4.80
C GLU A 105 -12.81 19.72 -4.26
N ARG A 106 -12.27 18.67 -4.88
CA ARG A 106 -11.02 18.03 -4.49
C ARG A 106 -10.24 17.68 -5.75
N LEU A 107 -9.04 18.23 -5.89
CA LEU A 107 -8.17 18.02 -7.04
C LEU A 107 -6.78 17.64 -6.58
N SER A 108 -6.36 16.41 -6.87
CA SER A 108 -4.99 15.97 -6.69
C SER A 108 -4.18 16.27 -7.95
N ILE A 109 -3.04 16.92 -7.78
CA ILE A 109 -2.10 17.26 -8.86
C ILE A 109 -0.77 16.61 -8.55
N ALA A 110 -0.33 15.72 -9.43
CA ALA A 110 1.05 15.25 -9.47
C ALA A 110 1.83 16.13 -10.43
N TYR A 111 3.04 16.51 -10.06
CA TYR A 111 3.90 17.34 -10.90
C TYR A 111 4.96 16.50 -11.62
N GLU A 112 5.54 17.08 -12.66
CA GLU A 112 6.73 16.53 -13.30
C GLU A 112 7.90 16.58 -12.31
N THR A 113 8.64 15.48 -12.23
CA THR A 113 9.86 15.39 -11.42
C THR A 113 10.81 14.46 -12.16
N PRO A 114 11.93 14.99 -12.67
CA PRO A 114 12.93 14.16 -13.35
C PRO A 114 13.43 13.03 -12.44
N PRO A 115 13.67 11.81 -12.97
CA PRO A 115 14.21 10.71 -12.18
C PRO A 115 15.54 11.05 -11.49
N THR A 116 16.34 11.91 -12.11
CA THR A 116 17.62 12.43 -11.62
C THR A 116 17.50 13.27 -10.35
N GLU A 117 16.34 13.89 -10.11
CA GLU A 117 16.13 14.76 -8.96
C GLU A 117 15.72 14.00 -7.70
N ARG A 118 15.19 12.77 -7.85
CA ARG A 118 14.80 11.90 -6.72
C ARG A 118 13.85 12.58 -5.73
N ALA A 119 13.00 13.46 -6.24
CA ALA A 119 12.03 14.22 -5.45
C ALA A 119 10.61 13.70 -5.67
N THR A 120 9.72 14.03 -4.73
CA THR A 120 8.28 13.91 -4.89
C THR A 120 7.66 15.30 -4.85
N ARG A 121 6.68 15.52 -5.73
CA ARG A 121 5.95 16.78 -5.83
C ARG A 121 4.49 16.55 -6.10
N SER A 122 3.65 17.02 -5.19
CA SER A 122 2.21 16.94 -5.35
C SER A 122 1.51 18.12 -4.69
N ALA A 123 0.29 18.39 -5.15
CA ALA A 123 -0.64 19.29 -4.49
C ALA A 123 -2.03 18.63 -4.38
N LEU A 124 -2.74 18.94 -3.32
CA LEU A 124 -4.15 18.64 -3.13
C LEU A 124 -4.89 19.96 -2.93
N ALA A 125 -5.60 20.40 -3.96
CA ALA A 125 -6.43 21.60 -3.91
C ALA A 125 -7.85 21.23 -3.48
N LEU A 126 -8.35 21.94 -2.47
CA LEU A 126 -9.60 21.65 -1.78
C LEU A 126 -10.44 22.93 -1.69
N ARG A 127 -11.68 22.91 -2.18
CA ARG A 127 -12.58 24.07 -2.14
C ARG A 127 -13.66 23.89 -1.07
N ASN A 128 -13.92 24.94 -0.29
CA ASN A 128 -15.11 25.06 0.57
C ASN A 128 -15.71 26.46 0.37
N GLY A 129 -16.94 26.52 -0.13
CA GLY A 129 -17.54 27.78 -0.60
C GLY A 129 -16.69 28.40 -1.72
N THR A 130 -16.32 29.66 -1.56
CA THR A 130 -15.45 30.37 -2.52
C THR A 130 -13.95 30.25 -2.21
N ALA A 131 -13.60 29.66 -1.07
CA ALA A 131 -12.23 29.59 -0.59
C ALA A 131 -11.56 28.26 -0.94
N TRP A 132 -10.31 28.35 -1.37
CA TRP A 132 -9.43 27.22 -1.64
C TRP A 132 -8.37 27.09 -0.56
N THR A 133 -8.11 25.83 -0.20
CA THR A 133 -6.94 25.42 0.58
C THR A 133 -6.13 24.45 -0.26
N VAL A 134 -4.81 24.59 -0.23
CA VAL A 134 -3.92 23.68 -0.96
C VAL A 134 -2.92 23.07 -0.01
N LEU A 135 -2.84 21.74 -0.01
CA LEU A 135 -1.76 21.00 0.62
C LEU A 135 -0.70 20.65 -0.43
N ILE A 136 0.56 21.03 -0.21
CA ILE A 136 1.71 20.68 -1.06
C ILE A 136 2.58 19.67 -0.31
N VAL A 137 3.09 18.67 -1.02
CA VAL A 137 4.21 17.83 -0.56
C VAL A 137 5.37 18.03 -1.54
N ASP A 138 6.53 18.47 -1.04
CA ASP A 138 7.73 18.78 -1.83
C ASP A 138 8.99 18.37 -1.08
N GLY A 139 9.87 17.61 -1.74
CA GLY A 139 11.16 17.22 -1.17
C GLY A 139 11.63 15.83 -1.60
N ALA A 140 12.59 15.27 -0.88
CA ALA A 140 13.20 13.97 -1.20
C ALA A 140 12.18 12.83 -1.19
N ALA A 141 12.12 12.04 -2.27
CA ALA A 141 11.19 10.91 -2.39
C ALA A 141 11.44 9.83 -1.32
N GLY A 142 12.71 9.57 -0.99
CA GLY A 142 13.07 8.59 0.04
C GLY A 142 12.65 8.99 1.45
N THR A 143 12.69 10.29 1.77
CA THR A 143 12.15 10.80 3.04
C THR A 143 10.63 10.76 3.04
N ALA A 144 9.97 11.08 1.91
CA ALA A 144 8.51 10.96 1.80
C ALA A 144 8.02 9.51 1.97
N ALA A 145 8.74 8.53 1.40
CA ALA A 145 8.44 7.12 1.61
C ALA A 145 8.63 6.70 3.07
N LYS A 146 9.76 7.08 3.68
CA LYS A 146 10.08 6.86 5.11
C LYS A 146 9.04 7.45 6.05
N ARG A 147 8.53 8.65 5.72
CA ARG A 147 7.60 9.44 6.53
C ARG A 147 6.15 9.39 5.99
N SER A 148 5.81 8.36 5.22
CA SER A 148 4.49 8.25 4.56
C SER A 148 3.31 8.31 5.55
N ALA A 149 3.47 7.78 6.76
CA ALA A 149 2.49 7.92 7.84
C ALA A 149 2.27 9.38 8.27
N ALA A 150 3.34 10.16 8.43
CA ALA A 150 3.26 11.58 8.78
C ALA A 150 2.61 12.40 7.66
N VAL A 151 2.95 12.11 6.40
CA VAL A 151 2.26 12.72 5.23
C VAL A 151 0.77 12.41 5.27
N SER A 152 0.41 11.16 5.55
CA SER A 152 -0.98 10.71 5.65
C SER A 152 -1.72 11.39 6.80
N VAL A 153 -1.07 11.61 7.95
CA VAL A 153 -1.63 12.33 9.10
C VAL A 153 -2.07 13.75 8.73
N VAL A 154 -1.21 14.52 8.03
CA VAL A 154 -1.58 15.88 7.60
C VAL A 154 -2.69 15.83 6.55
N GLN A 155 -2.53 14.98 5.53
CA GLN A 155 -3.45 14.93 4.41
C GLN A 155 -4.85 14.47 4.84
N GLN A 156 -4.95 13.46 5.70
CA GLN A 156 -6.22 12.96 6.21
C GLN A 156 -6.76 13.79 7.37
N GLY A 157 -5.93 14.58 8.06
CA GLY A 157 -6.36 15.51 9.10
C GLY A 157 -6.89 16.85 8.58
N LEU A 158 -6.76 17.13 7.27
CA LEU A 158 -7.14 18.41 6.68
C LEU A 158 -8.67 18.51 6.50
N ARG A 159 -9.32 19.43 7.23
CA ARG A 159 -10.77 19.64 7.19
C ARG A 159 -11.15 21.12 7.14
N PRO A 160 -12.24 21.51 6.44
CA PRO A 160 -12.65 22.91 6.42
C PRO A 160 -13.08 23.40 7.80
N ALA A 161 -13.07 24.72 7.98
CA ALA A 161 -13.48 25.35 9.23
C ALA A 161 -14.91 24.94 9.61
N GLY A 162 -15.11 24.50 10.85
CA GLY A 162 -16.42 24.09 11.36
C GLY A 162 -16.94 22.73 10.89
N TYR A 163 -16.20 22.00 10.04
CA TYR A 163 -16.59 20.65 9.63
C TYR A 163 -16.62 19.69 10.82
N GLN A 164 -17.66 18.85 10.84
CA GLN A 164 -17.84 17.73 11.77
C GLN A 164 -17.99 16.46 10.93
N GLN A 165 -17.13 15.49 11.16
CA GLN A 165 -17.19 14.21 10.45
C GLN A 165 -18.39 13.39 10.93
N GLU A 166 -19.01 12.66 10.00
CA GLU A 166 -20.00 11.64 10.36
C GLU A 166 -19.37 10.62 11.31
N SER A 167 -20.06 10.32 12.41
CA SER A 167 -19.64 9.34 13.38
C SER A 167 -20.78 8.37 13.69
N PHE A 168 -20.43 7.09 13.75
CA PHE A 168 -21.24 5.98 14.22
C PHE A 168 -20.82 5.51 15.61
N ALA A 169 -19.85 6.19 16.25
CA ALA A 169 -19.43 5.86 17.60
C ALA A 169 -20.63 5.85 18.56
N GLY A 170 -20.79 4.74 19.30
CA GLY A 170 -21.90 4.55 20.23
C GLY A 170 -23.26 4.27 19.58
N LYS A 171 -23.37 4.25 18.25
CA LYS A 171 -24.60 3.80 17.57
C LYS A 171 -24.69 2.28 17.61
N THR A 172 -25.92 1.77 17.72
CA THR A 172 -26.16 0.33 17.61
C THR A 172 -26.19 -0.06 16.14
N ALA A 173 -25.42 -1.08 15.76
CA ALA A 173 -25.43 -1.62 14.41
C ALA A 173 -26.77 -2.31 14.12
N HIS A 174 -27.30 -2.07 12.94
CA HIS A 174 -28.45 -2.76 12.42
C HIS A 174 -28.14 -4.22 12.07
N GLU A 175 -29.07 -5.14 12.33
CA GLU A 175 -28.98 -6.52 11.82
C GLU A 175 -28.96 -6.52 10.29
N LEU A 176 -28.08 -7.33 9.69
CA LEU A 176 -28.01 -7.53 8.25
C LEU A 176 -29.13 -8.47 7.76
N THR A 177 -30.35 -7.94 7.70
CA THR A 177 -31.51 -8.65 7.12
C THR A 177 -31.26 -9.01 5.64
N PRO A 178 -32.03 -9.94 5.05
CA PRO A 178 -31.88 -10.29 3.62
C PRO A 178 -31.92 -9.08 2.67
N ALA A 179 -32.75 -8.07 2.98
CA ALA A 179 -32.81 -6.84 2.20
C ALA A 179 -31.52 -6.01 2.30
N ARG A 180 -30.94 -5.88 3.50
CA ARG A 180 -29.66 -5.18 3.71
C ARG A 180 -28.48 -5.91 3.09
N VAL A 181 -28.46 -7.24 3.18
CA VAL A 181 -27.49 -8.09 2.47
C VAL A 181 -27.59 -7.87 0.96
N GLN A 182 -28.80 -7.77 0.41
CA GLN A 182 -29.00 -7.47 -1.01
C GLN A 182 -28.44 -6.09 -1.39
N LEU A 183 -28.63 -5.05 -0.58
CA LEU A 183 -28.07 -3.70 -0.83
C LEU A 183 -26.54 -3.70 -0.94
N ILE A 184 -25.86 -4.51 -0.14
CA ILE A 184 -24.39 -4.64 -0.18
C ILE A 184 -23.99 -5.42 -1.44
N ARG A 185 -24.69 -6.52 -1.77
CA ARG A 185 -24.40 -7.32 -2.96
C ARG A 185 -24.61 -6.55 -4.26
N ASP A 186 -25.69 -5.77 -4.34
CA ASP A 186 -25.97 -4.91 -5.49
C ASP A 186 -24.87 -3.88 -5.68
N PHE A 187 -24.36 -3.31 -4.58
CA PHE A 187 -23.22 -2.40 -4.62
C PHE A 187 -21.94 -3.08 -5.13
N VAL A 188 -21.64 -4.31 -4.67
CA VAL A 188 -20.47 -5.08 -5.14
C VAL A 188 -20.58 -5.34 -6.65
N GLU A 189 -21.75 -5.77 -7.15
CA GLU A 189 -21.95 -6.03 -8.58
C GLU A 189 -21.88 -4.74 -9.42
N LYS A 190 -22.51 -3.64 -8.97
CA LYS A 190 -22.39 -2.34 -9.64
C LYS A 190 -20.94 -1.86 -9.69
N SER A 191 -20.20 -2.03 -8.60
CA SER A 191 -18.79 -1.64 -8.51
C SER A 191 -17.92 -2.49 -9.44
N ARG A 192 -18.19 -3.79 -9.50
CA ARG A 192 -17.55 -4.71 -10.45
C ARG A 192 -17.72 -4.23 -11.88
N GLN A 193 -18.94 -3.83 -12.26
CA GLN A 193 -19.24 -3.32 -13.61
C GLN A 193 -18.57 -1.97 -13.87
N ALA A 194 -18.68 -1.01 -12.94
CA ALA A 194 -18.13 0.33 -13.10
C ALA A 194 -16.59 0.34 -13.25
N LEU A 195 -15.91 -0.57 -12.55
CA LEU A 195 -14.44 -0.71 -12.57
C LEU A 195 -13.96 -1.78 -13.56
N GLU A 196 -14.86 -2.38 -14.35
CA GLU A 196 -14.54 -3.40 -15.35
C GLU A 196 -13.78 -4.61 -14.75
N VAL A 197 -14.13 -4.99 -13.52
CA VAL A 197 -13.54 -6.13 -12.80
C VAL A 197 -14.17 -7.43 -13.34
N PRO A 198 -13.38 -8.40 -13.83
CA PRO A 198 -13.95 -9.62 -14.41
C PRO A 198 -14.66 -10.50 -13.39
N GLY A 199 -14.05 -10.73 -12.22
CA GLY A 199 -14.54 -11.66 -11.21
C GLY A 199 -14.24 -11.23 -9.77
N ILE A 200 -15.20 -11.49 -8.88
CA ILE A 200 -15.10 -11.21 -7.44
C ILE A 200 -15.65 -12.39 -6.66
N GLY A 201 -14.87 -12.96 -5.75
CA GLY A 201 -15.39 -13.78 -4.65
C GLY A 201 -15.74 -12.88 -3.46
N PHE A 202 -16.92 -13.05 -2.87
CA PHE A 202 -17.35 -12.23 -1.74
C PHE A 202 -18.07 -13.05 -0.66
N ALA A 203 -17.94 -12.64 0.60
CA ALA A 203 -18.68 -13.22 1.71
C ALA A 203 -19.03 -12.18 2.78
N LEU A 204 -20.19 -12.36 3.42
CA LEU A 204 -20.69 -11.55 4.52
C LEU A 204 -21.01 -12.45 5.72
N ILE A 205 -20.48 -12.07 6.87
CA ILE A 205 -20.67 -12.74 8.16
C ILE A 205 -21.35 -11.76 9.10
N ASP A 206 -22.34 -12.23 9.86
CA ASP A 206 -22.99 -11.46 10.93
C ASP A 206 -23.19 -12.38 12.13
N ASN A 207 -22.65 -12.00 13.29
CA ASN A 207 -22.80 -12.70 14.56
C ASN A 207 -22.55 -14.21 14.47
N GLY A 208 -21.44 -14.57 13.80
CA GLY A 208 -20.99 -15.96 13.62
C GLY A 208 -21.66 -16.72 12.48
N LYS A 209 -22.69 -16.16 11.82
CA LYS A 209 -23.36 -16.80 10.67
C LYS A 209 -22.85 -16.23 9.36
N VAL A 210 -22.60 -17.10 8.38
CA VAL A 210 -22.37 -16.67 6.99
C VAL A 210 -23.74 -16.35 6.38
N LEU A 211 -24.01 -15.07 6.14
CA LEU A 211 -25.28 -14.60 5.60
C LEU A 211 -25.33 -14.71 4.07
N TRP A 212 -24.18 -14.50 3.43
CA TRP A 212 -24.04 -14.70 2.01
C TRP A 212 -22.59 -15.02 1.67
N GLN A 213 -22.39 -15.88 0.68
CA GLN A 213 -21.10 -16.28 0.18
C GLN A 213 -21.26 -16.74 -1.26
N GLY A 214 -20.38 -16.29 -2.15
CA GLY A 214 -20.48 -16.62 -3.57
C GLY A 214 -19.57 -15.78 -4.44
N GLY A 215 -19.84 -15.79 -5.74
CA GLY A 215 -19.07 -15.05 -6.73
C GLY A 215 -19.92 -14.15 -7.62
N PHE A 216 -19.24 -13.15 -8.18
CA PHE A 216 -19.73 -12.26 -9.21
C PHE A 216 -18.83 -12.36 -10.44
N GLY A 217 -19.41 -12.30 -11.64
CA GLY A 217 -18.65 -12.28 -12.89
C GLY A 217 -18.00 -13.62 -13.26
N VAL A 218 -16.80 -13.57 -13.85
CA VAL A 218 -16.10 -14.70 -14.47
C VAL A 218 -14.66 -14.86 -13.98
N ARG A 219 -14.16 -16.09 -14.04
CA ARG A 219 -12.78 -16.46 -13.65
C ARG A 219 -11.73 -15.89 -14.59
N ALA A 220 -12.08 -15.74 -15.87
CA ALA A 220 -11.22 -15.17 -16.90
C ALA A 220 -12.06 -14.45 -17.97
N LEU A 221 -11.60 -13.28 -18.44
CA LEU A 221 -12.18 -12.65 -19.64
C LEU A 221 -12.05 -13.60 -20.84
N GLY A 222 -13.11 -13.64 -21.66
CA GLY A 222 -13.21 -14.55 -22.81
C GLY A 222 -13.67 -15.97 -22.46
N SER A 223 -13.91 -16.27 -21.18
CA SER A 223 -14.46 -17.56 -20.73
C SER A 223 -15.88 -17.40 -20.15
N PRO A 224 -16.78 -18.40 -20.33
CA PRO A 224 -18.11 -18.40 -19.70
C PRO A 224 -18.08 -18.72 -18.20
N GLU A 225 -16.94 -19.16 -17.68
CA GLU A 225 -16.86 -19.79 -16.38
C GLU A 225 -16.97 -18.79 -15.22
N LYS A 226 -17.94 -19.02 -14.34
CA LYS A 226 -18.28 -18.12 -13.25
C LYS A 226 -17.33 -18.26 -12.08
N VAL A 227 -17.17 -17.14 -11.36
CA VAL A 227 -16.64 -17.18 -9.99
C VAL A 227 -17.74 -17.70 -9.08
N ASP A 228 -17.37 -18.59 -8.17
CA ASP A 228 -18.18 -19.11 -7.07
C ASP A 228 -17.38 -19.00 -5.75
N GLU A 229 -17.96 -19.50 -4.66
CA GLU A 229 -17.36 -19.42 -3.34
C GLU A 229 -16.06 -20.22 -3.17
N ASN A 230 -15.84 -21.23 -4.02
CA ASN A 230 -14.70 -22.15 -4.02
C ASN A 230 -13.65 -21.77 -5.08
N THR A 231 -13.85 -20.65 -5.78
CA THR A 231 -12.90 -20.14 -6.76
C THR A 231 -11.67 -19.64 -6.04
N LYS A 232 -10.50 -20.18 -6.41
CA LYS A 232 -9.22 -19.79 -5.84
C LYS A 232 -8.74 -18.46 -6.42
N PHE A 233 -8.24 -17.61 -5.53
CA PHE A 233 -7.53 -16.37 -5.83
C PHE A 233 -6.20 -16.38 -5.09
N MET A 234 -5.21 -15.64 -5.59
CA MET A 234 -4.09 -15.26 -4.73
C MET A 234 -4.54 -14.17 -3.77
N ILE A 235 -4.38 -14.40 -2.47
CA ILE A 235 -4.84 -13.46 -1.43
C ILE A 235 -3.73 -12.52 -0.94
N ALA A 236 -2.55 -12.62 -1.56
CA ALA A 236 -1.44 -11.70 -1.36
C ALA A 236 -1.13 -11.52 0.15
N SER A 237 -0.91 -10.28 0.59
CA SER A 237 -0.51 -9.96 1.96
C SER A 237 -1.52 -10.34 3.06
N ASN A 238 -2.74 -10.78 2.73
CA ASN A 238 -3.61 -11.46 3.71
C ASN A 238 -2.95 -12.67 4.37
N THR A 239 -1.97 -13.27 3.67
CA THR A 239 -1.10 -14.30 4.22
C THR A 239 -0.45 -13.88 5.54
N LYS A 240 -0.06 -12.60 5.72
CA LYS A 240 0.58 -12.12 6.94
C LYS A 240 -0.27 -12.30 8.18
N GLY A 241 -1.59 -12.04 8.08
CA GLY A 241 -2.51 -12.24 9.21
C GLY A 241 -2.59 -13.71 9.64
N MET A 242 -2.54 -14.63 8.67
CA MET A 242 -2.49 -16.08 8.95
C MET A 242 -1.11 -16.52 9.46
N THR A 243 -0.02 -15.94 8.96
CA THR A 243 1.33 -16.13 9.50
C THR A 243 1.38 -15.72 10.97
N THR A 244 0.86 -14.55 11.33
CA THR A 244 0.86 -14.11 12.73
C THR A 244 -0.10 -14.91 13.60
N LEU A 245 -1.16 -15.48 13.02
CA LEU A 245 -1.98 -16.49 13.70
C LEU A 245 -1.18 -17.76 14.01
N LEU A 246 -0.34 -18.26 13.10
CA LEU A 246 0.59 -19.37 13.38
C LEU A 246 1.52 -19.03 14.55
N LEU A 247 2.13 -17.84 14.56
CA LEU A 247 2.96 -17.40 15.69
C LEU A 247 2.17 -17.36 17.01
N SER A 248 0.90 -16.96 16.97
CA SER A 248 0.01 -16.94 18.14
C SER A 248 -0.25 -18.34 18.69
N VAL A 249 -0.47 -19.32 17.81
CA VAL A 249 -0.60 -20.74 18.21
C VAL A 249 0.69 -21.24 18.86
N LEU A 250 1.86 -20.91 18.30
CA LEU A 250 3.14 -21.28 18.89
C LEU A 250 3.41 -20.60 20.24
N ALA A 251 2.93 -19.37 20.43
CA ALA A 251 3.00 -18.67 21.71
C ALA A 251 2.15 -19.38 22.79
N ASP A 252 0.93 -19.82 22.46
CA ASP A 252 0.10 -20.62 23.37
C ASP A 252 0.73 -21.98 23.69
N GLU A 253 1.40 -22.60 22.72
CA GLU A 253 2.14 -23.85 22.91
C GLU A 253 3.45 -23.66 23.71
N GLY A 254 3.79 -22.43 24.12
CA GLY A 254 5.00 -22.11 24.87
C GLY A 254 6.30 -22.25 24.07
N LYS A 255 6.21 -22.33 22.74
CA LYS A 255 7.36 -22.52 21.83
C LYS A 255 8.08 -21.22 21.48
N LEU A 256 7.40 -20.08 21.66
CA LEU A 256 7.97 -18.75 21.53
C LEU A 256 7.28 -17.79 22.50
N ARG A 257 7.87 -16.61 22.70
CA ARG A 257 7.17 -15.44 23.27
C ARG A 257 7.32 -14.24 22.34
N TRP A 258 6.34 -13.36 22.31
CA TRP A 258 6.37 -12.15 21.49
C TRP A 258 7.56 -11.23 21.80
N ASP A 259 7.99 -11.22 23.07
CA ASP A 259 9.11 -10.45 23.59
C ASP A 259 10.42 -11.26 23.67
N GLN A 260 10.45 -12.48 23.15
CA GLN A 260 11.65 -13.29 23.05
C GLN A 260 12.55 -12.77 21.92
N LYS A 261 13.86 -12.82 22.12
CA LYS A 261 14.81 -12.47 21.05
C LYS A 261 14.75 -13.51 19.94
N VAL A 262 14.80 -13.06 18.69
CA VAL A 262 14.77 -13.96 17.53
C VAL A 262 16.01 -14.86 17.52
N VAL A 263 17.17 -14.36 17.94
CA VAL A 263 18.41 -15.14 18.02
C VAL A 263 18.34 -16.30 19.02
N ASP A 264 17.43 -16.27 20.01
CA ASP A 264 17.23 -17.40 20.93
C ASP A 264 16.46 -18.55 20.26
N LEU A 265 15.71 -18.25 19.20
CA LEU A 265 14.90 -19.22 18.43
C LEU A 265 15.61 -19.65 17.14
N TYR A 266 16.40 -18.77 16.54
CA TYR A 266 17.19 -19.00 15.34
C TYR A 266 18.55 -18.28 15.47
N PRO A 267 19.59 -18.95 16.00
CA PRO A 267 20.89 -18.33 16.29
C PRO A 267 21.63 -17.71 15.09
N GLU A 268 21.30 -18.15 13.88
CA GLU A 268 21.85 -17.61 12.63
C GLU A 268 21.13 -16.35 12.14
N PHE A 269 20.07 -15.90 12.83
CA PHE A 269 19.38 -14.66 12.47
C PHE A 269 20.34 -13.47 12.49
N ARG A 270 20.30 -12.66 11.43
CA ARG A 270 21.08 -11.42 11.32
C ARG A 270 20.19 -10.32 10.74
N LEU A 271 20.33 -9.12 11.28
CA LEU A 271 19.69 -7.90 10.80
C LEU A 271 20.62 -6.71 10.99
N GLY A 272 21.13 -6.15 9.90
CA GLY A 272 22.04 -5.01 9.96
C GLY A 272 23.35 -5.35 10.67
N ASN A 273 23.55 -4.84 11.89
CA ASN A 273 24.73 -5.10 12.72
C ASN A 273 24.39 -5.95 13.95
N ASP A 274 25.41 -6.27 14.76
CA ASP A 274 25.25 -7.13 15.94
C ASP A 274 24.30 -6.53 16.99
N GLU A 275 24.37 -5.21 17.22
CA GLU A 275 23.51 -4.52 18.18
C GLU A 275 22.03 -4.61 17.78
N VAL A 276 21.72 -4.34 16.51
CA VAL A 276 20.36 -4.45 15.96
C VAL A 276 19.90 -5.90 16.02
N THR A 277 20.75 -6.84 15.59
CA THR A 277 20.46 -8.28 15.59
C THR A 277 20.06 -8.77 16.99
N GLN A 278 20.81 -8.38 18.03
CA GLN A 278 20.56 -8.78 19.42
C GLN A 278 19.32 -8.11 20.04
N SER A 279 18.78 -7.09 19.38
CA SER A 279 17.62 -6.32 19.82
C SER A 279 16.30 -6.75 19.14
N VAL A 280 16.36 -7.64 18.14
CA VAL A 280 15.16 -8.10 17.43
C VAL A 280 14.38 -9.09 18.28
N LEU A 281 13.13 -8.76 18.57
CA LEU A 281 12.16 -9.60 19.26
C LEU A 281 11.21 -10.22 18.23
N VAL A 282 10.54 -11.32 18.58
CA VAL A 282 9.58 -11.99 17.66
C VAL A 282 8.52 -11.00 17.13
N LYS A 283 7.95 -10.14 17.98
CA LYS A 283 6.99 -9.11 17.56
C LYS A 283 7.56 -8.12 16.54
N HIS A 284 8.87 -7.86 16.56
CA HIS A 284 9.52 -6.94 15.64
C HIS A 284 9.52 -7.46 14.20
N LEU A 285 9.40 -8.78 14.00
CA LEU A 285 9.30 -9.37 12.67
C LEU A 285 7.99 -9.04 11.94
N VAL A 286 6.95 -8.63 12.67
CA VAL A 286 5.59 -8.51 12.12
C VAL A 286 4.89 -7.18 12.42
N CYS A 287 5.52 -6.30 13.21
CA CYS A 287 4.94 -5.01 13.60
C CYS A 287 5.13 -3.88 12.57
N ALA A 288 5.92 -4.10 11.51
CA ALA A 288 6.36 -3.05 10.57
C ALA A 288 6.95 -1.80 11.27
N CYS A 289 7.56 -2.02 12.45
CA CYS A 289 8.00 -0.98 13.37
C CYS A 289 9.51 -0.99 13.60
N THR A 290 10.30 -1.71 12.80
CA THR A 290 11.75 -1.80 12.97
C THR A 290 12.53 -0.69 12.29
N GLY A 291 11.85 0.19 11.56
CA GLY A 291 12.52 1.18 10.71
C GLY A 291 13.15 0.61 9.45
N LEU A 292 12.85 -0.65 9.09
CA LEU A 292 13.34 -1.24 7.84
C LEU A 292 12.54 -0.72 6.65
N PRO A 293 13.18 -0.10 5.65
CA PRO A 293 12.48 0.34 4.44
C PRO A 293 11.98 -0.85 3.62
N ARG A 294 11.02 -0.60 2.74
CA ARG A 294 10.52 -1.62 1.82
C ARG A 294 11.64 -1.99 0.84
N LYS A 295 11.73 -3.27 0.48
CA LYS A 295 12.76 -3.80 -0.43
C LYS A 295 12.18 -4.83 -1.40
N ASP A 296 11.04 -4.51 -2.00
CA ASP A 296 10.32 -5.48 -2.85
C ASP A 296 11.05 -5.77 -4.16
N TYR A 297 11.82 -4.80 -4.68
CA TYR A 297 12.64 -4.99 -5.88
C TYR A 297 13.66 -6.13 -5.73
N GLY A 298 14.13 -6.38 -4.51
CA GLY A 298 15.05 -7.50 -4.23
C GLY A 298 14.45 -8.90 -4.48
N PHE A 299 13.12 -9.02 -4.59
CA PHE A 299 12.47 -10.28 -5.00
C PHE A 299 11.70 -10.18 -6.31
N ILE A 300 11.25 -8.98 -6.71
CA ILE A 300 10.64 -8.75 -8.03
C ILE A 300 11.68 -8.96 -9.14
N LEU A 301 12.91 -8.51 -8.92
CA LEU A 301 14.00 -8.59 -9.89
C LEU A 301 14.83 -9.88 -9.75
N ALA A 302 14.53 -10.70 -8.74
CA ALA A 302 15.21 -11.98 -8.54
C ALA A 302 14.75 -13.05 -9.54
N ASP A 303 15.58 -14.06 -9.73
CA ASP A 303 15.23 -15.23 -10.53
C ASP A 303 14.24 -16.16 -9.81
N ARG A 304 13.46 -16.91 -10.61
CA ARG A 304 12.43 -17.84 -10.14
C ARG A 304 12.94 -18.91 -9.15
N GLY A 305 14.25 -19.19 -9.16
CA GLY A 305 14.90 -20.20 -8.33
C GLY A 305 15.39 -19.73 -6.95
N ALA A 306 15.11 -18.49 -6.54
CA ALA A 306 15.55 -18.00 -5.23
C ALA A 306 15.04 -18.90 -4.07
N PRO A 307 15.90 -19.33 -3.14
CA PRO A 307 15.49 -20.15 -2.00
C PRO A 307 14.80 -19.29 -0.93
N ALA A 308 14.00 -19.90 -0.06
CA ALA A 308 13.37 -19.16 1.04
C ALA A 308 14.38 -18.50 1.99
N SER A 309 15.57 -19.11 2.11
CA SER A 309 16.70 -18.57 2.88
C SER A 309 17.22 -17.22 2.37
N ALA A 310 16.94 -16.84 1.11
CA ALA A 310 17.27 -15.52 0.57
C ALA A 310 16.67 -14.37 1.40
N THR A 311 15.55 -14.63 2.10
CA THR A 311 14.97 -13.71 3.08
C THR A 311 16.00 -13.29 4.13
N PHE A 312 16.72 -14.24 4.73
CA PHE A 312 17.68 -13.96 5.81
C PHE A 312 18.94 -13.26 5.28
N THR A 313 19.41 -13.64 4.10
CA THR A 313 20.55 -12.96 3.44
C THR A 313 20.25 -11.49 3.18
N GLN A 314 19.05 -11.18 2.69
CA GLN A 314 18.63 -9.79 2.42
C GLN A 314 18.47 -8.97 3.72
N LEU A 315 17.94 -9.58 4.78
CA LEU A 315 17.83 -8.92 6.09
C LEU A 315 19.20 -8.65 6.71
N ALA A 316 20.13 -9.60 6.64
CA ALA A 316 21.49 -9.45 7.17
C ALA A 316 22.18 -8.20 6.61
N ALA A 317 21.99 -7.91 5.32
CA ALA A 317 22.59 -6.76 4.63
C ALA A 317 21.82 -5.43 4.79
N THR A 318 20.77 -5.36 5.63
CA THR A 318 19.88 -4.20 5.70
C THR A 318 19.85 -3.55 7.08
N MET A 319 20.20 -2.26 7.14
CA MET A 319 20.10 -1.44 8.35
C MET A 319 18.71 -0.77 8.48
N PRO A 320 18.14 -0.72 9.69
CA PRO A 320 17.06 0.22 10.03
C PRO A 320 17.42 1.68 9.73
N THR A 321 16.42 2.47 9.34
CA THR A 321 16.54 3.93 9.10
C THR A 321 15.94 4.79 10.23
N SER A 322 15.42 4.14 11.27
CA SER A 322 14.90 4.75 12.51
C SER A 322 15.00 3.75 13.66
N LYS A 323 14.70 4.17 14.90
CA LYS A 323 14.64 3.24 16.04
C LYS A 323 13.36 2.42 15.98
N PHE A 324 13.34 1.31 16.71
CA PHE A 324 12.18 0.45 16.77
C PHE A 324 11.01 1.19 17.45
N GLY A 325 9.83 1.15 16.83
CA GLY A 325 8.62 1.81 17.27
C GLY A 325 8.46 3.26 16.79
N ASP A 326 9.52 3.88 16.25
CA ASP A 326 9.46 5.29 15.85
C ASP A 326 8.60 5.53 14.62
N LEU A 327 8.76 4.70 13.58
CA LEU A 327 8.13 4.87 12.27
C LEU A 327 7.53 3.57 11.74
N PHE A 328 6.40 3.70 11.05
CA PHE A 328 5.86 2.63 10.23
C PHE A 328 6.67 2.52 8.95
N GLN A 329 7.33 1.38 8.75
CA GLN A 329 7.95 1.04 7.48
C GLN A 329 7.66 -0.44 7.16
N TYR A 330 6.87 -0.62 6.11
CA TYR A 330 6.40 -1.94 5.69
C TYR A 330 7.52 -2.73 5.00
N ASN A 331 7.80 -3.94 5.48
CA ASN A 331 8.85 -4.79 4.93
C ASN A 331 8.39 -6.26 4.84
N ASN A 332 8.39 -6.82 3.63
CA ASN A 332 7.92 -8.18 3.37
C ASN A 332 8.91 -9.25 3.86
N GLN A 333 10.21 -8.98 3.83
CA GLN A 333 11.24 -9.90 4.28
C GLN A 333 11.16 -10.13 5.80
N MET A 334 10.87 -9.09 6.60
CA MET A 334 10.63 -9.25 8.05
C MET A 334 9.44 -10.17 8.33
N ALA A 335 8.31 -9.98 7.63
CA ALA A 335 7.14 -10.84 7.77
C ALA A 335 7.41 -12.27 7.28
N SER A 336 8.22 -12.44 6.23
CA SER A 336 8.67 -13.74 5.74
C SER A 336 9.54 -14.45 6.76
N ALA A 337 10.51 -13.74 7.36
CA ALA A 337 11.35 -14.28 8.43
C ALA A 337 10.52 -14.75 9.62
N ALA A 338 9.44 -14.05 9.98
CA ALA A 338 8.54 -14.49 11.05
C ALA A 338 7.95 -15.89 10.78
N GLY A 339 7.39 -16.10 9.58
CA GLY A 339 6.83 -17.39 9.20
C GLY A 339 7.88 -18.48 9.08
N TYR A 340 9.05 -18.16 8.52
CA TYR A 340 10.15 -19.12 8.40
C TYR A 340 10.76 -19.52 9.74
N VAL A 341 10.90 -18.59 10.70
CA VAL A 341 11.29 -18.91 12.07
C VAL A 341 10.23 -19.80 12.72
N ALA A 342 8.94 -19.51 12.55
CA ALA A 342 7.86 -20.37 13.06
C ALA A 342 7.92 -21.79 12.48
N GLY A 343 8.14 -21.92 11.16
CA GLY A 343 8.34 -23.22 10.50
C GLY A 343 9.60 -23.94 11.01
N HIS A 344 10.70 -23.22 11.19
CA HIS A 344 11.96 -23.76 11.70
C HIS A 344 11.84 -24.29 13.14
N ILE A 345 11.11 -23.60 14.02
CA ILE A 345 10.83 -24.07 15.38
C ILE A 345 10.13 -25.44 15.38
N LEU A 346 9.21 -25.66 14.43
CA LEU A 346 8.48 -26.92 14.32
C LEU A 346 9.26 -28.01 13.57
N TYR A 347 10.00 -27.64 12.53
CA TYR A 347 10.64 -28.55 11.60
C TYR A 347 12.09 -28.10 11.28
N PRO A 348 13.01 -28.11 12.25
CA PRO A 348 14.34 -27.48 12.12
C PRO A 348 15.25 -28.14 11.08
N LYS A 349 14.92 -29.36 10.62
CA LYS A 349 15.66 -30.11 9.60
C LYS A 349 15.05 -30.01 8.20
N THR A 350 14.00 -29.19 8.03
CA THR A 350 13.30 -28.99 6.76
C THR A 350 13.67 -27.63 6.19
N GLU A 351 13.79 -27.54 4.86
CA GLU A 351 13.99 -26.27 4.15
C GLU A 351 12.89 -25.26 4.56
N PHE A 352 13.26 -23.99 4.77
CA PHE A 352 12.38 -22.99 5.39
C PHE A 352 10.99 -22.87 4.73
N GLY A 353 10.94 -22.87 3.40
CA GLY A 353 9.68 -22.82 2.65
C GLY A 353 8.81 -24.04 2.93
N ALA A 354 9.37 -25.24 2.78
CA ALA A 354 8.64 -26.49 3.05
C ALA A 354 8.22 -26.64 4.53
N ALA A 355 9.06 -26.17 5.46
CA ALA A 355 8.75 -26.16 6.90
C ALA A 355 7.57 -25.24 7.21
N TYR A 356 7.53 -24.06 6.59
CA TYR A 356 6.42 -23.11 6.74
C TYR A 356 5.12 -23.64 6.11
N ASP A 357 5.18 -24.20 4.90
CA ASP A 357 4.00 -24.77 4.24
C ASP A 357 3.38 -25.87 5.10
N ARG A 358 4.21 -26.76 5.66
CA ARG A 358 3.77 -27.81 6.58
C ARG A 358 3.20 -27.23 7.88
N ALA A 359 3.81 -26.18 8.43
CA ALA A 359 3.33 -25.54 9.65
C ALA A 359 1.94 -24.93 9.45
N MET A 360 1.74 -24.21 8.35
CA MET A 360 0.44 -23.62 8.00
C MET A 360 -0.61 -24.69 7.76
N GLU A 361 -0.27 -25.76 7.03
CA GLU A 361 -1.19 -26.87 6.78
C GLU A 361 -1.66 -27.54 8.08
N GLU A 362 -0.73 -27.90 8.96
CA GLU A 362 -1.03 -28.67 10.18
C GLU A 362 -1.65 -27.82 11.30
N LYS A 363 -1.27 -26.54 11.40
CA LYS A 363 -1.65 -25.66 12.52
C LYS A 363 -2.74 -24.66 12.18
N ILE A 364 -2.94 -24.34 10.90
CA ILE A 364 -3.89 -23.29 10.48
C ILE A 364 -4.95 -23.85 9.54
N PHE A 365 -4.55 -24.32 8.35
CA PHE A 365 -5.51 -24.68 7.31
C PHE A 365 -6.38 -25.88 7.69
N LYS A 366 -5.78 -27.01 8.09
CA LYS A 366 -6.56 -28.19 8.50
C LYS A 366 -7.44 -27.94 9.73
N PRO A 367 -6.95 -27.33 10.84
CA PRO A 367 -7.80 -27.07 12.00
C PRO A 367 -8.98 -26.12 11.74
N LEU A 368 -8.82 -25.17 10.81
CA LEU A 368 -9.89 -24.25 10.41
C LEU A 368 -10.80 -24.84 9.31
N GLY A 369 -10.41 -25.94 8.69
CA GLY A 369 -11.14 -26.50 7.55
C GLY A 369 -10.94 -25.74 6.25
N MET A 370 -9.84 -25.01 6.10
CA MET A 370 -9.47 -24.26 4.90
C MET A 370 -8.85 -25.20 3.86
N LYS A 371 -9.67 -25.94 3.12
CA LYS A 371 -9.23 -27.09 2.30
C LYS A 371 -8.65 -26.70 0.95
N ASP A 372 -8.95 -25.50 0.47
CA ASP A 372 -8.53 -24.98 -0.83
C ASP A 372 -7.41 -23.92 -0.71
N SER A 373 -6.92 -23.70 0.52
CA SER A 373 -5.84 -22.79 0.84
C SER A 373 -4.50 -23.48 0.72
N THR A 374 -3.60 -22.90 -0.04
CA THR A 374 -2.32 -23.55 -0.36
C THR A 374 -1.25 -22.54 -0.77
N PHE A 375 0.01 -22.91 -0.58
CA PHE A 375 1.16 -22.22 -1.17
C PHE A 375 1.64 -22.89 -2.46
N ASP A 376 1.21 -24.12 -2.73
CA ASP A 376 1.56 -24.85 -3.95
C ASP A 376 0.92 -24.14 -5.15
N TYR A 377 1.77 -23.52 -5.97
CA TYR A 377 1.37 -22.71 -7.11
C TYR A 377 0.60 -23.50 -8.16
N ALA A 378 1.02 -24.74 -8.42
CA ALA A 378 0.38 -25.60 -9.42
C ALA A 378 -1.02 -26.01 -8.95
N LYS A 379 -1.17 -26.39 -7.67
CA LYS A 379 -2.48 -26.67 -7.07
C LYS A 379 -3.37 -25.43 -7.01
N GLY A 380 -2.80 -24.28 -6.65
CA GLY A 380 -3.50 -23.00 -6.58
C GLY A 380 -4.11 -22.57 -7.92
N MET A 381 -3.42 -22.86 -9.02
CA MET A 381 -3.87 -22.56 -10.38
C MET A 381 -4.73 -23.66 -11.03
N ALA A 382 -4.87 -24.82 -10.40
CA ALA A 382 -5.61 -25.95 -10.96
C ALA A 382 -7.14 -25.83 -10.73
N GLY A 383 -7.91 -26.22 -11.76
CA GLY A 383 -9.36 -26.34 -11.70
C GLY A 383 -10.07 -25.00 -11.47
N ASN A 384 -10.71 -24.86 -10.31
CA ASN A 384 -11.50 -23.66 -9.97
C ASN A 384 -10.61 -22.51 -9.48
N TRP A 385 -10.00 -21.78 -10.42
CA TRP A 385 -9.09 -20.66 -10.17
C TRP A 385 -9.44 -19.45 -11.05
N ALA A 386 -9.36 -18.25 -10.50
CA ALA A 386 -9.55 -16.99 -11.23
C ALA A 386 -8.20 -16.47 -11.76
N SER A 387 -8.06 -16.34 -13.09
CA SER A 387 -6.86 -15.76 -13.71
C SER A 387 -6.74 -14.26 -13.42
N PRO A 388 -5.52 -13.71 -13.29
CA PRO A 388 -5.32 -12.28 -13.04
C PRO A 388 -5.62 -11.42 -14.27
N HIS A 389 -6.07 -10.19 -14.05
CA HIS A 389 -6.28 -9.19 -15.10
C HIS A 389 -5.69 -7.84 -14.70
N GLY A 390 -5.18 -7.10 -15.67
CA GLY A 390 -4.57 -5.80 -15.46
C GLY A 390 -4.88 -4.86 -16.62
N LEU A 391 -4.62 -3.58 -16.42
CA LEU A 391 -4.72 -2.60 -17.50
C LEU A 391 -3.54 -2.81 -18.45
N ASP A 392 -3.83 -2.95 -19.75
CA ASP A 392 -2.82 -2.87 -20.80
C ASP A 392 -2.33 -1.42 -20.99
N ILE A 393 -1.42 -1.22 -21.95
CA ILE A 393 -0.84 0.10 -22.21
C ILE A 393 -1.89 1.14 -22.61
N ASP A 394 -3.00 0.72 -23.24
CA ASP A 394 -4.08 1.59 -23.71
C ASP A 394 -5.19 1.75 -22.66
N GLY A 395 -5.01 1.17 -21.47
CA GLY A 395 -5.94 1.29 -20.36
C GLY A 395 -7.14 0.34 -20.41
N ARG A 396 -7.06 -0.76 -21.17
CA ARG A 396 -8.10 -1.79 -21.21
C ARG A 396 -7.77 -2.90 -20.23
N VAL A 397 -8.79 -3.39 -19.52
CA VAL A 397 -8.63 -4.58 -18.67
C VAL A 397 -8.45 -5.80 -19.56
N THR A 398 -7.31 -6.49 -19.42
CA THR A 398 -6.98 -7.70 -20.17
C THR A 398 -6.42 -8.79 -19.28
N ARG A 399 -6.52 -10.03 -19.74
CA ARG A 399 -6.02 -11.21 -19.02
C ARG A 399 -4.49 -11.23 -19.00
N MET A 400 -3.93 -11.56 -17.84
CA MET A 400 -2.49 -11.65 -17.61
C MET A 400 -2.05 -13.11 -17.46
N THR A 401 -0.77 -13.38 -17.72
CA THR A 401 -0.15 -14.60 -17.18
C THR A 401 0.00 -14.45 -15.66
N ASN A 402 0.08 -15.58 -14.95
CA ASN A 402 0.31 -15.56 -13.52
C ASN A 402 1.82 -15.64 -13.17
N ASP A 403 2.73 -15.44 -14.13
CA ASP A 403 4.16 -15.68 -13.88
C ASP A 403 4.76 -14.66 -12.91
N PHE A 404 4.38 -13.38 -13.03
CA PHE A 404 4.84 -12.34 -12.10
C PHE A 404 4.48 -12.66 -10.65
N ASN A 405 3.28 -13.20 -10.43
CA ASN A 405 2.79 -13.49 -9.09
C ASN A 405 3.44 -14.72 -8.44
N TYR A 406 4.43 -15.34 -9.10
CA TYR A 406 5.34 -16.30 -8.46
C TYR A 406 6.44 -15.59 -7.65
N ALA A 407 6.72 -14.30 -7.90
CA ALA A 407 7.70 -13.50 -7.16
C ALA A 407 7.61 -13.58 -5.62
N PRO A 408 6.42 -13.57 -4.99
CA PRO A 408 6.30 -13.74 -3.55
C PRO A 408 6.53 -15.18 -3.05
N TYR A 409 6.63 -16.20 -3.90
CA TYR A 409 6.71 -17.61 -3.47
C TYR A 409 7.96 -17.94 -2.63
N PRO A 410 9.18 -17.44 -2.93
CA PRO A 410 10.32 -17.56 -2.02
C PRO A 410 10.17 -16.74 -0.72
N TYR A 411 9.14 -15.91 -0.61
CA TYR A 411 8.82 -15.04 0.52
C TYR A 411 7.38 -15.33 1.01
N ARG A 412 6.93 -16.59 0.83
CA ARG A 412 5.52 -16.96 0.92
C ARG A 412 4.80 -16.55 2.20
N PRO A 413 5.41 -16.49 3.41
CA PRO A 413 4.69 -16.01 4.59
C PRO A 413 4.26 -14.55 4.52
N ALA A 414 4.87 -13.77 3.63
CA ALA A 414 4.46 -12.39 3.39
C ALA A 414 3.32 -12.26 2.37
N GLY A 415 3.08 -13.24 1.48
CA GLY A 415 2.00 -13.01 0.51
C GLY A 415 1.78 -13.99 -0.64
N ALA A 416 2.13 -15.28 -0.52
CA ALA A 416 1.96 -16.21 -1.66
C ALA A 416 0.78 -17.19 -1.53
N ALA A 417 -0.08 -17.06 -0.51
CA ALA A 417 -1.20 -17.98 -0.35
C ALA A 417 -2.23 -17.82 -1.49
N PHE A 418 -2.70 -18.95 -1.99
CA PHE A 418 -4.00 -19.06 -2.64
C PHE A 418 -5.04 -19.38 -1.58
N SER A 419 -6.26 -18.87 -1.77
CA SER A 419 -7.41 -19.22 -0.93
C SER A 419 -8.72 -18.95 -1.67
N THR A 420 -9.83 -19.25 -1.03
CA THR A 420 -11.19 -19.06 -1.51
C THR A 420 -11.98 -18.25 -0.49
N THR A 421 -13.17 -17.79 -0.86
CA THR A 421 -14.04 -17.19 0.17
C THR A 421 -14.52 -18.23 1.18
N ALA A 422 -14.72 -19.48 0.77
CA ALA A 422 -15.09 -20.60 1.66
C ALA A 422 -14.06 -20.90 2.73
N ASP A 423 -12.79 -20.72 2.42
CA ASP A 423 -11.74 -20.87 3.40
C ASP A 423 -11.57 -19.63 4.26
N MET A 424 -11.54 -18.45 3.63
CA MET A 424 -11.30 -17.19 4.32
C MET A 424 -12.40 -16.84 5.33
N VAL A 425 -13.64 -17.27 5.15
CA VAL A 425 -14.70 -17.09 6.16
C VAL A 425 -14.34 -17.77 7.47
N HIS A 426 -13.66 -18.92 7.47
CA HIS A 426 -13.25 -19.60 8.69
C HIS A 426 -12.19 -18.82 9.46
N TYR A 427 -11.21 -18.24 8.75
CA TYR A 427 -10.23 -17.33 9.36
C TYR A 427 -10.91 -16.09 9.94
N VAL A 428 -11.81 -15.44 9.20
CA VAL A 428 -12.53 -14.24 9.67
C VAL A 428 -13.45 -14.54 10.85
N GLN A 429 -14.13 -15.69 10.86
CA GLN A 429 -14.92 -16.15 12.00
C GLN A 429 -14.06 -16.40 13.24
N LEU A 430 -12.86 -17.00 13.09
CA LEU A 430 -11.93 -17.18 14.20
C LEU A 430 -11.50 -15.84 14.79
N GLU A 431 -11.23 -14.85 13.94
CA GLU A 431 -10.93 -13.49 14.38
C GLU A 431 -12.12 -12.89 15.15
N LEU A 432 -13.34 -12.90 14.59
CA LEU A 432 -14.54 -12.42 15.28
C LEU A 432 -14.77 -13.11 16.64
N ALA A 433 -14.62 -14.44 16.68
CA ALA A 433 -14.82 -15.27 17.86
C ALA A 433 -13.62 -15.34 18.81
N LYS A 434 -12.61 -14.49 18.59
CA LYS A 434 -11.41 -14.36 19.43
C LYS A 434 -10.74 -15.71 19.74
N GLY A 435 -10.57 -16.53 18.70
CA GLY A 435 -9.84 -17.80 18.78
C GLY A 435 -10.68 -19.04 19.06
N LEU A 436 -12.01 -18.91 19.13
CA LEU A 436 -12.93 -20.04 19.23
C LEU A 436 -13.32 -20.56 17.84
N LEU A 437 -13.34 -21.88 17.69
CA LEU A 437 -13.92 -22.56 16.54
C LEU A 437 -15.46 -22.62 16.68
N PRO A 438 -16.21 -22.88 15.59
CA PRO A 438 -17.67 -22.98 15.64
C PRO A 438 -18.22 -24.02 16.63
N ASN A 439 -17.44 -25.06 16.96
CA ASN A 439 -17.80 -26.08 17.95
C ASN A 439 -17.48 -25.67 19.41
N GLY A 440 -17.08 -24.41 19.64
CA GLY A 440 -16.70 -23.89 20.95
C GLY A 440 -15.29 -24.29 21.42
N LYS A 441 -14.55 -25.11 20.66
CA LYS A 441 -13.15 -25.45 20.99
C LYS A 441 -12.26 -24.23 20.76
N ARG A 442 -11.42 -23.90 21.74
CA ARG A 442 -10.38 -22.89 21.60
C ARG A 442 -9.23 -23.41 20.74
N MET A 443 -8.98 -22.76 19.62
CA MET A 443 -7.83 -23.01 18.76
C MET A 443 -6.63 -22.18 19.20
N VAL A 444 -6.87 -20.95 19.63
CA VAL A 444 -5.87 -19.99 20.10
C VAL A 444 -6.48 -19.12 21.20
N SER A 445 -5.67 -18.69 22.16
CA SER A 445 -6.09 -17.88 23.28
C SER A 445 -6.58 -16.51 22.82
N GLU A 446 -7.60 -16.01 23.51
CA GLU A 446 -8.09 -14.65 23.29
C GLU A 446 -6.95 -13.64 23.53
N ALA A 447 -6.08 -13.89 24.51
CA ALA A 447 -4.90 -13.08 24.78
C ALA A 447 -4.00 -12.93 23.53
N ASN A 448 -3.61 -14.04 22.89
CA ASN A 448 -2.74 -13.98 21.70
C ASN A 448 -3.47 -13.48 20.44
N ILE A 449 -4.78 -13.72 20.30
CA ILE A 449 -5.56 -13.08 19.23
C ILE A 449 -5.57 -11.55 19.38
N LEU A 450 -5.85 -11.05 20.58
CA LEU A 450 -5.96 -9.62 20.85
C LEU A 450 -4.59 -8.93 20.88
N GLU A 451 -3.51 -9.64 21.26
CA GLU A 451 -2.15 -9.10 21.22
C GLU A 451 -1.78 -8.60 19.82
N ARG A 452 -2.15 -9.37 18.78
CA ARG A 452 -1.89 -8.97 17.38
C ARG A 452 -2.61 -7.69 16.96
N ARG A 453 -3.74 -7.39 17.60
CA ARG A 453 -4.60 -6.25 17.26
C ARG A 453 -4.20 -4.98 17.96
N LYS A 454 -3.44 -5.05 19.07
CA LYS A 454 -3.03 -3.87 19.83
C LYS A 454 -2.45 -2.82 18.89
N LYS A 455 -2.81 -1.56 19.14
CA LYS A 455 -2.24 -0.39 18.44
C LYS A 455 -0.71 -0.44 18.56
N GLY A 456 -0.05 -0.81 17.46
CA GLY A 456 1.40 -0.79 17.34
C GLY A 456 1.85 0.57 16.84
N VAL A 457 2.45 0.60 15.65
CA VAL A 457 2.93 1.85 15.05
C VAL A 457 1.83 2.53 14.24
N GLN A 458 1.76 3.86 14.31
CA GLN A 458 0.73 4.64 13.63
C GLN A 458 0.99 4.71 12.12
N VAL A 459 -0.08 4.57 11.32
CA VAL A 459 -0.04 4.65 9.85
C VAL A 459 -0.91 5.77 9.28
N GLY A 460 -1.79 6.34 10.11
CA GLY A 460 -2.66 7.47 9.81
C GLY A 460 -3.31 8.02 11.09
N PRO A 461 -4.19 9.04 11.00
CA PRO A 461 -4.81 9.65 12.17
C PRO A 461 -5.52 8.65 13.10
N ASP A 462 -6.28 7.73 12.50
CA ASP A 462 -7.08 6.74 13.23
C ASP A 462 -6.72 5.31 12.85
N ALA A 463 -5.47 5.07 12.45
CA ALA A 463 -5.02 3.77 11.98
C ALA A 463 -3.64 3.42 12.53
N TRP A 464 -3.52 2.18 12.99
CA TRP A 464 -2.30 1.59 13.53
C TRP A 464 -2.05 0.23 12.90
N TYR A 465 -0.78 -0.11 12.73
CA TYR A 465 -0.36 -1.45 12.37
C TYR A 465 0.12 -2.17 13.63
N GLY A 466 -0.58 -3.24 14.00
CA GLY A 466 -0.22 -4.17 15.06
C GLY A 466 0.70 -5.26 14.53
N MET A 467 0.51 -6.50 14.98
CA MET A 467 1.31 -7.64 14.52
C MET A 467 0.67 -8.28 13.28
N GLY A 468 1.02 -7.75 12.10
CA GLY A 468 0.53 -8.25 10.82
C GLY A 468 -0.92 -7.89 10.51
N LEU A 469 -1.51 -6.95 11.24
CA LEU A 469 -2.91 -6.52 11.13
C LEU A 469 -3.00 -4.99 11.28
N PHE A 470 -3.92 -4.38 10.53
CA PHE A 470 -4.34 -3.01 10.78
C PHE A 470 -5.47 -3.00 11.81
N GLN A 471 -5.36 -2.13 12.80
CA GLN A 471 -6.48 -1.65 13.59
C GLN A 471 -6.74 -0.20 13.17
N ARG A 472 -7.91 0.07 12.59
CA ARG A 472 -8.33 1.44 12.25
C ARG A 472 -9.72 1.76 12.78
N TYR A 473 -10.05 3.03 12.87
CA TYR A 473 -11.41 3.49 13.13
C TYR A 473 -11.92 4.20 11.88
N ASP A 474 -13.11 3.80 11.42
CA ASP A 474 -13.79 4.42 10.28
C ASP A 474 -15.13 4.95 10.77
N SER A 475 -15.30 6.28 10.71
CA SER A 475 -16.43 6.98 11.33
C SER A 475 -16.72 6.52 12.75
N GLY A 476 -15.68 6.31 13.57
CA GLY A 476 -15.80 5.88 14.96
C GLY A 476 -16.05 4.37 15.18
N VAL A 477 -16.11 3.56 14.13
CA VAL A 477 -16.27 2.10 14.22
C VAL A 477 -14.91 1.42 14.16
N GLN A 478 -14.60 0.55 15.12
CA GLN A 478 -13.36 -0.22 15.10
C GLN A 478 -13.37 -1.27 13.98
N ILE A 479 -12.33 -1.24 13.14
CA ILE A 479 -12.07 -2.18 12.06
C ILE A 479 -10.74 -2.89 12.30
N VAL A 480 -10.73 -4.22 12.22
CA VAL A 480 -9.52 -5.04 12.14
C VAL A 480 -9.45 -5.65 10.75
N THR A 481 -8.31 -5.51 10.08
CA THR A 481 -8.20 -5.86 8.66
C THR A 481 -6.75 -6.08 8.23
N HIS A 482 -6.57 -6.73 7.08
CA HIS A 482 -5.35 -6.61 6.30
C HIS A 482 -5.71 -6.65 4.81
N GLY A 483 -5.08 -5.81 3.99
CA GLY A 483 -5.26 -5.83 2.54
C GLY A 483 -4.22 -6.71 1.85
N GLY A 484 -4.54 -7.19 0.66
CA GLY A 484 -3.65 -7.97 -0.18
C GLY A 484 -3.62 -7.42 -1.61
N THR A 485 -2.42 -7.16 -2.12
CA THR A 485 -2.20 -6.72 -3.50
C THR A 485 -1.10 -7.53 -4.16
N LEU A 486 -1.42 -8.09 -5.32
CA LEU A 486 -0.53 -8.64 -6.34
C LEU A 486 -1.01 -8.16 -7.71
N LEU A 487 -0.24 -8.40 -8.77
CA LEU A 487 -0.68 -7.99 -10.11
C LEU A 487 -1.94 -8.75 -10.50
N GLY A 488 -3.01 -7.99 -10.76
CA GLY A 488 -4.32 -8.53 -11.08
C GLY A 488 -5.00 -9.31 -9.97
N TYR A 489 -4.55 -9.17 -8.70
CA TYR A 489 -5.29 -9.65 -7.54
C TYR A 489 -5.31 -8.61 -6.43
N HIS A 490 -6.51 -8.22 -6.02
CA HIS A 490 -6.74 -7.34 -4.89
C HIS A 490 -7.74 -7.99 -3.95
N SER A 491 -7.39 -8.09 -2.68
CA SER A 491 -8.18 -8.82 -1.70
C SER A 491 -8.18 -8.11 -0.36
N ASN A 492 -9.25 -8.28 0.39
CA ASN A 492 -9.35 -7.76 1.73
C ASN A 492 -10.29 -8.62 2.58
N TRP A 493 -10.10 -8.54 3.89
CA TRP A 493 -11.09 -8.97 4.85
C TRP A 493 -11.23 -7.90 5.93
N TYR A 494 -12.44 -7.78 6.46
CA TYR A 494 -12.76 -6.82 7.50
C TYR A 494 -13.45 -7.54 8.64
N VAL A 495 -13.09 -7.19 9.87
CA VAL A 495 -13.79 -7.56 11.09
C VAL A 495 -14.18 -6.27 11.81
N LEU A 496 -15.45 -6.16 12.14
CA LEU A 496 -16.03 -5.12 12.99
C LEU A 496 -16.37 -5.79 14.33
N PRO A 497 -15.44 -5.83 15.31
CA PRO A 497 -15.58 -6.67 16.50
C PRO A 497 -16.83 -6.33 17.32
N GLU A 498 -17.19 -5.05 17.40
CA GLU A 498 -18.31 -4.57 18.22
C GLU A 498 -19.67 -4.97 17.65
N SER A 499 -19.83 -4.99 16.32
CA SER A 499 -21.07 -5.39 15.67
C SER A 499 -21.13 -6.87 15.30
N GLY A 500 -20.03 -7.61 15.46
CA GLY A 500 -19.95 -9.03 15.08
C GLY A 500 -19.94 -9.27 13.56
N VAL A 501 -19.67 -8.24 12.76
CA VAL A 501 -19.73 -8.31 11.30
C VAL A 501 -18.35 -8.61 10.69
N GLY A 502 -18.35 -9.52 9.71
CA GLY A 502 -17.16 -9.90 8.94
C GLY A 502 -17.42 -9.81 7.44
N VAL A 503 -16.38 -9.47 6.69
CA VAL A 503 -16.43 -9.36 5.22
C VAL A 503 -15.19 -10.00 4.62
N VAL A 504 -15.34 -10.74 3.53
CA VAL A 504 -14.23 -11.21 2.69
C VAL A 504 -14.49 -10.76 1.26
N ILE A 505 -13.49 -10.18 0.59
CA ILE A 505 -13.54 -9.81 -0.82
C ILE A 505 -12.23 -10.21 -1.51
N LEU A 506 -12.32 -11.03 -2.57
CA LEU A 506 -11.20 -11.51 -3.37
C LEU A 506 -11.47 -11.15 -4.83
N THR A 507 -10.54 -10.51 -5.52
CA THR A 507 -10.78 -10.02 -6.89
C THR A 507 -9.63 -10.40 -7.82
N ASN A 508 -9.92 -10.49 -9.13
CA ASN A 508 -8.96 -10.87 -10.15
C ASN A 508 -8.64 -9.72 -11.15
N SER A 509 -8.61 -8.46 -10.68
CA SER A 509 -8.33 -7.30 -11.54
C SER A 509 -7.65 -6.13 -10.83
N ASP A 510 -6.69 -5.46 -11.48
CA ASP A 510 -6.02 -4.27 -10.91
C ASP A 510 -6.96 -3.11 -10.52
N PRO A 511 -7.95 -2.70 -11.35
CA PRO A 511 -8.93 -1.69 -10.96
C PRO A 511 -9.74 -2.02 -9.70
N ALA A 512 -9.82 -3.30 -9.30
CA ALA A 512 -10.59 -3.71 -8.13
C ALA A 512 -10.01 -3.19 -6.80
N ALA A 513 -8.74 -2.75 -6.78
CA ALA A 513 -8.17 -2.03 -5.64
C ALA A 513 -9.06 -0.84 -5.22
N GLN A 514 -9.71 -0.20 -6.19
CA GLN A 514 -10.50 1.01 -5.98
C GLN A 514 -11.86 0.78 -5.32
N MET A 515 -12.31 -0.47 -5.16
CA MET A 515 -13.59 -0.79 -4.50
C MET A 515 -13.45 -1.39 -3.11
N LEU A 516 -12.25 -1.75 -2.64
CA LEU A 516 -12.08 -2.41 -1.35
C LEU A 516 -12.61 -1.53 -0.19
N ASP A 517 -12.10 -0.30 -0.06
CA ASP A 517 -12.58 0.64 0.96
C ASP A 517 -14.04 1.08 0.74
N PRO A 518 -14.52 1.38 -0.49
CA PRO A 518 -15.94 1.62 -0.72
C PRO A 518 -16.86 0.45 -0.33
N VAL A 519 -16.42 -0.81 -0.45
CA VAL A 519 -17.20 -1.96 0.05
C VAL A 519 -17.32 -1.92 1.57
N LEU A 520 -16.24 -1.62 2.30
CA LEU A 520 -16.34 -1.41 3.75
C LEU A 520 -17.26 -0.24 4.08
N ARG A 521 -17.10 0.89 3.38
CA ARG A 521 -17.95 2.07 3.56
C ARG A 521 -19.41 1.72 3.34
N ARG A 522 -19.73 0.95 2.30
CA ARG A 522 -21.10 0.48 2.04
C ARG A 522 -21.65 -0.39 3.16
N VAL A 523 -20.83 -1.24 3.76
CA VAL A 523 -21.23 -2.03 4.93
C VAL A 523 -21.56 -1.11 6.10
N LEU A 524 -20.74 -0.09 6.37
CA LEU A 524 -21.01 0.89 7.43
C LEU A 524 -22.29 1.70 7.16
N GLU A 525 -22.51 2.15 5.92
CA GLU A 525 -23.75 2.83 5.51
C GLU A 525 -24.99 2.01 5.82
N VAL A 526 -24.96 0.71 5.50
CA VAL A 526 -26.08 -0.21 5.71
C VAL A 526 -26.28 -0.56 7.19
N LEU A 527 -25.19 -0.64 7.97
CA LEU A 527 -25.25 -0.94 9.40
C LEU A 527 -25.71 0.24 10.25
N TYR A 528 -25.49 1.49 9.81
CA TYR A 528 -25.68 2.66 10.65
C TYR A 528 -26.50 3.79 10.00
N ASP A 529 -27.16 3.50 8.88
CA ASP A 529 -27.89 4.47 8.04
C ASP A 529 -27.01 5.68 7.66
N GLY A 530 -25.77 5.39 7.28
CA GLY A 530 -24.76 6.39 6.94
C GLY A 530 -24.99 7.07 5.58
N GLN A 531 -24.30 8.18 5.35
CA GLN A 531 -24.37 8.88 4.07
C GLN A 531 -23.88 8.00 2.90
N PRO A 532 -24.54 8.01 1.73
CA PRO A 532 -24.27 7.12 0.60
C PRO A 532 -23.02 7.54 -0.19
N GLU A 533 -21.86 7.48 0.44
CA GLU A 533 -20.58 7.88 -0.13
C GLU A 533 -19.95 6.79 -0.99
N ALA A 534 -20.19 5.51 -0.67
CA ALA A 534 -19.58 4.38 -1.35
C ALA A 534 -19.88 4.37 -2.87
N GLU A 535 -21.12 4.60 -3.28
CA GLU A 535 -21.51 4.64 -4.71
C GLU A 535 -20.83 5.79 -5.45
N ARG A 536 -20.77 6.96 -4.82
CA ARG A 536 -20.11 8.15 -5.36
C ARG A 536 -18.60 7.92 -5.53
N ASP A 537 -17.98 7.31 -4.54
CA ASP A 537 -16.54 7.09 -4.51
C ASP A 537 -16.09 6.09 -5.57
N VAL A 538 -16.86 5.01 -5.81
CA VAL A 538 -16.60 4.05 -6.89
C VAL A 538 -16.76 4.69 -8.26
N ALA A 539 -17.83 5.47 -8.48
CA ALA A 539 -18.05 6.15 -9.75
C ALA A 539 -16.90 7.11 -10.09
N ALA A 540 -16.47 7.91 -9.10
CA ALA A 540 -15.32 8.80 -9.26
C ALA A 540 -14.01 8.03 -9.46
N ALA A 541 -13.83 6.90 -8.78
CA ALA A 541 -12.67 6.04 -8.95
C ALA A 541 -12.59 5.44 -10.37
N ALA A 542 -13.71 5.00 -10.94
CA ALA A 542 -13.76 4.49 -12.31
C ALA A 542 -13.33 5.55 -13.33
N ALA A 543 -13.81 6.80 -13.18
CA ALA A 543 -13.39 7.91 -14.01
C ALA A 543 -11.89 8.22 -13.84
N ARG A 544 -11.40 8.21 -12.59
CA ARG A 544 -9.97 8.41 -12.27
C ARG A 544 -9.09 7.35 -12.91
N VAL A 545 -9.44 6.07 -12.82
CA VAL A 545 -8.67 4.97 -13.42
C VAL A 545 -8.50 5.19 -14.92
N LYS A 546 -9.60 5.54 -15.63
CA LYS A 546 -9.56 5.83 -17.07
C LYS A 546 -8.68 7.04 -17.40
N ALA A 547 -8.83 8.14 -16.66
CA ALA A 547 -8.02 9.34 -16.85
C ALA A 547 -6.51 9.09 -16.59
N GLN A 548 -6.20 8.31 -15.55
CA GLN A 548 -4.83 7.92 -15.22
C GLN A 548 -4.20 7.05 -16.31
N ALA A 549 -4.95 6.08 -16.84
CA ALA A 549 -4.48 5.24 -17.93
C ALA A 549 -4.21 6.05 -19.21
N GLN A 550 -5.12 6.95 -19.58
CA GLN A 550 -4.95 7.86 -20.72
C GLN A 550 -3.72 8.77 -20.55
N ALA A 551 -3.55 9.38 -19.38
CA ALA A 551 -2.41 10.24 -19.09
C ALA A 551 -1.08 9.47 -19.03
N ARG A 552 -1.09 8.21 -18.60
CA ARG A 552 0.07 7.32 -18.70
C ARG A 552 0.40 7.06 -20.17
N ARG A 553 -0.59 6.64 -20.96
CA ARG A 553 -0.43 6.31 -22.39
C ARG A 553 0.08 7.48 -23.22
N SER A 554 -0.40 8.70 -22.96
CA SER A 554 -0.02 9.91 -23.72
C SER A 554 1.44 10.33 -23.51
N ARG A 555 2.09 9.85 -22.45
CA ARG A 555 3.51 10.13 -22.14
C ARG A 555 4.46 9.07 -22.69
N LEU A 556 3.94 8.04 -23.34
CA LEU A 556 4.72 6.91 -23.85
C LEU A 556 4.71 6.90 -25.38
N THR A 557 5.88 6.69 -25.96
CA THR A 557 6.03 6.27 -27.35
C THR A 557 5.99 4.74 -27.38
N TYR A 558 5.00 4.19 -28.09
CA TYR A 558 4.84 2.74 -28.25
C TYR A 558 4.37 2.42 -29.69
N PRO A 559 5.09 1.53 -30.43
CA PRO A 559 6.38 0.92 -30.09
C PRO A 559 7.46 1.96 -29.74
N GLY A 560 8.42 1.60 -28.88
CA GLY A 560 9.43 2.54 -28.39
C GLY A 560 10.28 3.15 -29.51
N ASP A 561 10.86 4.33 -29.25
CA ASP A 561 11.69 5.07 -30.20
C ASP A 561 12.85 4.19 -30.74
N PRO A 562 12.90 3.89 -32.06
CA PRO A 562 13.92 3.03 -32.64
C PRO A 562 15.36 3.51 -32.39
N ALA A 563 15.60 4.82 -32.30
CA ALA A 563 16.92 5.37 -32.04
C ALA A 563 17.39 5.10 -30.60
N VAL A 564 16.45 5.09 -29.65
CA VAL A 564 16.74 4.73 -28.25
C VAL A 564 16.91 3.22 -28.15
N LEU A 565 15.96 2.45 -28.69
CA LEU A 565 15.93 1.00 -28.60
C LEU A 565 17.11 0.33 -29.31
N GLY A 566 17.51 0.84 -30.48
CA GLY A 566 18.65 0.34 -31.25
C GLY A 566 20.00 0.54 -30.56
N ASN A 567 20.06 1.45 -29.58
CA ASN A 567 21.27 1.72 -28.80
C ASN A 567 21.34 0.94 -27.48
N LEU A 568 20.32 0.15 -27.11
CA LEU A 568 20.36 -0.66 -25.89
C LEU A 568 21.34 -1.85 -26.03
N ALA A 569 21.97 -2.23 -24.92
CA ALA A 569 22.73 -3.47 -24.82
C ALA A 569 21.79 -4.67 -24.70
N GLY A 570 22.23 -5.86 -25.12
CA GLY A 570 21.47 -7.08 -24.94
C GLY A 570 21.42 -7.53 -23.48
N HIS A 571 22.46 -7.23 -22.70
CA HIS A 571 22.61 -7.65 -21.31
C HIS A 571 23.16 -6.52 -20.45
N TYR A 572 22.60 -6.40 -19.25
CA TYR A 572 23.10 -5.53 -18.20
C TYR A 572 23.08 -6.28 -16.87
N SER A 573 24.03 -5.96 -15.98
CA SER A 573 24.12 -6.58 -14.65
C SER A 573 24.24 -5.54 -13.53
N ASP A 574 23.62 -5.87 -12.40
CA ASP A 574 23.81 -5.22 -11.10
C ASP A 574 24.07 -6.33 -10.05
N PRO A 575 25.23 -6.33 -9.36
CA PRO A 575 25.57 -7.40 -8.42
C PRO A 575 24.59 -7.60 -7.26
N SER A 576 23.74 -6.61 -6.95
CA SER A 576 22.80 -6.64 -5.83
C SER A 576 21.41 -7.20 -6.18
N VAL A 577 20.99 -7.09 -7.45
CA VAL A 577 19.62 -7.39 -7.89
C VAL A 577 19.51 -8.17 -9.20
N GLY A 578 20.64 -8.59 -9.80
CA GLY A 578 20.65 -9.55 -10.90
C GLY A 578 20.86 -8.93 -12.28
N GLN A 579 20.20 -9.46 -13.29
CA GLN A 579 20.41 -9.08 -14.70
C GLN A 579 19.16 -8.51 -15.36
N ILE A 580 19.38 -7.63 -16.33
CA ILE A 580 18.39 -7.19 -17.31
C ILE A 580 18.81 -7.71 -18.67
N THR A 581 17.91 -8.41 -19.35
CA THR A 581 18.09 -8.80 -20.75
C THR A 581 17.14 -8.01 -21.65
N VAL A 582 17.68 -7.47 -22.73
CA VAL A 582 16.92 -6.87 -23.82
C VAL A 582 17.01 -7.79 -25.03
N SER A 583 15.85 -8.25 -25.51
CA SER A 583 15.75 -9.20 -26.62
C SER A 583 14.78 -8.70 -27.68
N GLU A 584 14.71 -9.41 -28.80
CA GLU A 584 13.75 -9.15 -29.87
C GLU A 584 12.77 -10.30 -30.00
N LYS A 585 11.47 -9.99 -29.97
CA LYS A 585 10.39 -10.99 -30.05
C LYS A 585 9.27 -10.43 -30.92
N GLY A 586 8.95 -11.12 -32.01
CA GLY A 586 7.89 -10.71 -32.93
C GLY A 586 8.12 -9.33 -33.58
N GLY A 587 9.39 -8.91 -33.76
CA GLY A 587 9.74 -7.60 -34.32
C GLY A 587 9.71 -6.43 -33.32
N GLU A 588 9.47 -6.69 -32.03
CA GLU A 588 9.52 -5.70 -30.97
C GLU A 588 10.69 -5.96 -30.01
N LYS A 589 11.25 -4.91 -29.39
CA LYS A 589 12.19 -5.06 -28.29
C LYS A 589 11.45 -5.36 -26.99
N TRP A 590 11.95 -6.36 -26.27
CA TRP A 590 11.42 -6.84 -25.00
C TRP A 590 12.48 -6.71 -23.92
N ILE A 591 12.03 -6.46 -22.69
CA ILE A 591 12.87 -6.45 -21.50
C ILE A 591 12.47 -7.62 -20.59
N LYS A 592 13.47 -8.29 -20.02
CA LYS A 592 13.33 -9.28 -18.95
C LYS A 592 14.20 -8.85 -17.77
N ALA A 593 13.58 -8.69 -16.61
CA ALA A 593 14.26 -8.34 -15.35
C ALA A 593 13.57 -9.09 -14.21
N GLY A 594 14.16 -10.21 -13.77
CA GLY A 594 13.52 -11.15 -12.84
C GLY A 594 12.13 -11.58 -13.32
N PHE A 595 11.11 -11.27 -12.52
CA PHE A 595 9.71 -11.59 -12.83
C PHE A 595 9.02 -10.59 -13.78
N VAL A 596 9.66 -9.45 -14.08
CA VAL A 596 9.13 -8.48 -15.04
C VAL A 596 9.54 -8.89 -16.45
N GLU A 597 8.57 -9.02 -17.34
CA GLU A 597 8.79 -9.29 -18.76
C GLU A 597 7.74 -8.59 -19.61
N GLY A 598 8.17 -7.92 -20.68
CA GLY A 598 7.24 -7.30 -21.62
C GLY A 598 7.93 -6.47 -22.70
N PRO A 599 7.18 -6.02 -23.72
CA PRO A 599 7.68 -5.10 -24.72
C PRO A 599 8.09 -3.76 -24.10
N ILE A 600 8.93 -3.00 -24.83
CA ILE A 600 9.51 -1.74 -24.35
C ILE A 600 8.84 -0.53 -25.03
N ALA A 601 8.34 0.40 -24.21
CA ALA A 601 8.00 1.76 -24.61
C ALA A 601 9.11 2.74 -24.18
N THR A 602 9.15 3.92 -24.78
CA THR A 602 10.10 4.98 -24.39
C THR A 602 9.37 6.22 -23.89
N ARG A 603 9.99 6.97 -22.98
CA ARG A 603 9.51 8.27 -22.49
C ARG A 603 10.64 9.28 -22.47
N LYS A 604 10.41 10.45 -23.07
CA LYS A 604 11.26 11.63 -22.87
C LYS A 604 10.83 12.34 -21.58
N ASN A 605 11.75 12.50 -20.64
CA ASN A 605 11.52 13.15 -19.37
C ASN A 605 11.65 14.68 -19.51
N ALA A 606 11.15 15.41 -18.51
CA ALA A 606 11.14 16.87 -18.53
C ALA A 606 12.55 17.52 -18.59
N ASP A 607 13.57 16.83 -18.09
CA ASP A 607 14.98 17.26 -18.15
C ASP A 607 15.68 16.86 -19.46
N GLY A 608 14.95 16.29 -20.41
CA GLY A 608 15.46 15.83 -21.69
C GLY A 608 16.08 14.43 -21.66
N THR A 609 16.22 13.82 -20.48
CA THR A 609 16.64 12.41 -20.38
C THR A 609 15.58 11.47 -20.94
N VAL A 610 15.96 10.22 -21.20
CA VAL A 610 15.05 9.20 -21.74
C VAL A 610 14.99 8.01 -20.80
N SER A 611 13.77 7.54 -20.54
CA SER A 611 13.52 6.28 -19.85
C SER A 611 12.97 5.23 -20.81
N ILE A 612 13.32 3.96 -20.57
CA ILE A 612 12.62 2.81 -21.11
C ILE A 612 11.62 2.27 -20.09
N ILE A 613 10.46 1.84 -20.57
CA ILE A 613 9.36 1.35 -19.73
C ILE A 613 8.91 -0.01 -20.26
N SER A 614 8.92 -1.03 -19.42
CA SER A 614 8.26 -2.29 -19.77
C SER A 614 6.75 -2.07 -19.79
N VAL A 615 6.12 -2.36 -20.91
CA VAL A 615 4.69 -2.21 -21.10
C VAL A 615 4.06 -3.59 -21.27
N GLY A 616 3.19 -3.94 -20.35
CA GLY A 616 2.44 -5.19 -20.33
C GLY A 616 1.23 -4.99 -19.44
N PRO A 617 0.24 -5.89 -19.50
CA PRO A 617 -0.88 -5.79 -18.59
C PRO A 617 -0.41 -5.93 -17.14
N GLY A 618 -0.90 -5.05 -16.28
CA GLY A 618 -0.45 -4.93 -14.89
C GLY A 618 0.35 -3.65 -14.66
N ASN A 619 0.07 -2.95 -13.56
CA ASN A 619 0.68 -1.65 -13.28
C ASN A 619 2.10 -1.71 -12.68
N ILE A 620 2.76 -2.86 -12.66
CA ILE A 620 4.14 -3.03 -12.16
C ILE A 620 5.03 -3.44 -13.33
N GLY A 621 6.08 -2.65 -13.57
CA GLY A 621 7.04 -2.86 -14.63
C GLY A 621 8.38 -2.19 -14.32
N ILE A 622 9.34 -2.34 -15.23
CA ILE A 622 10.60 -1.59 -15.21
C ILE A 622 10.33 -0.18 -15.75
N ASP A 623 10.76 0.83 -14.99
CA ASP A 623 10.96 2.20 -15.46
C ASP A 623 12.43 2.53 -15.23
N ALA A 624 13.24 2.44 -16.29
CA ALA A 624 14.69 2.57 -16.20
C ALA A 624 15.17 3.78 -17.00
N LEU A 625 15.97 4.63 -16.36
CA LEU A 625 16.65 5.74 -17.01
C LEU A 625 17.81 5.21 -17.86
N VAL A 626 17.87 5.60 -19.12
CA VAL A 626 18.96 5.25 -20.04
C VAL A 626 20.14 6.17 -19.79
N GLY A 627 21.33 5.61 -19.59
CA GLY A 627 22.53 6.38 -19.31
C GLY A 627 23.82 5.74 -19.82
N LYS A 628 24.95 6.30 -19.37
CA LYS A 628 26.29 5.76 -19.57
C LYS A 628 27.15 5.93 -18.31
N ALA A 629 28.08 5.01 -18.10
CA ALA A 629 29.15 5.09 -17.12
C ALA A 629 30.49 4.86 -17.84
N GLY A 630 31.21 5.96 -18.14
CA GLY A 630 32.31 5.92 -19.09
C GLY A 630 31.80 5.56 -20.49
N ASP A 631 32.43 4.57 -21.13
CA ASP A 631 32.02 4.07 -22.44
C ASP A 631 30.85 3.08 -22.37
N LYS A 632 30.52 2.60 -21.16
CA LYS A 632 29.52 1.57 -20.94
C LYS A 632 28.11 2.12 -20.87
N ARG A 633 27.16 1.47 -21.55
CA ARG A 633 25.72 1.77 -21.42
C ARG A 633 25.19 1.35 -20.05
N THR A 634 24.24 2.13 -19.51
CA THR A 634 23.62 1.83 -18.22
C THR A 634 22.10 1.94 -18.25
N LEU A 635 21.44 1.19 -17.37
CA LEU A 635 20.04 1.32 -17.03
C LEU A 635 19.92 1.54 -15.52
N MET A 636 19.35 2.67 -15.12
CA MET A 636 19.17 3.01 -13.72
C MET A 636 17.70 2.88 -13.32
N ILE A 637 17.42 2.02 -12.35
CA ILE A 637 16.08 1.81 -11.79
C ILE A 637 16.04 2.45 -10.39
N ASN A 638 15.02 3.27 -10.16
CA ASN A 638 14.71 3.80 -8.84
C ASN A 638 13.44 3.10 -8.32
N ASP A 639 13.49 2.53 -7.12
CA ASP A 639 12.33 1.83 -6.54
C ASP A 639 11.24 2.76 -5.99
N GLY A 640 11.41 4.07 -6.20
CA GLY A 640 10.52 5.13 -5.71
C GLY A 640 10.60 5.32 -4.20
N GLN A 641 11.57 4.69 -3.54
CA GLN A 641 11.78 4.75 -2.11
C GLN A 641 13.21 5.22 -1.82
N GLN A 642 14.09 4.30 -1.44
CA GLN A 642 15.40 4.61 -0.91
C GLN A 642 16.52 3.89 -1.66
N ASN A 643 16.20 3.05 -2.65
CA ASN A 643 17.19 2.25 -3.35
C ASN A 643 17.29 2.64 -4.82
N GLU A 644 18.52 2.62 -5.31
CA GLU A 644 18.87 2.79 -6.72
C GLU A 644 19.66 1.55 -7.15
N TYR A 645 19.31 1.05 -8.33
CA TYR A 645 19.97 -0.08 -8.96
C TYR A 645 20.52 0.37 -10.30
N VAL A 646 21.84 0.23 -10.47
CA VAL A 646 22.55 0.70 -11.67
C VAL A 646 23.07 -0.50 -12.40
N TYR A 647 22.32 -0.88 -13.43
CA TYR A 647 22.69 -1.97 -14.32
C TYR A 647 23.68 -1.46 -15.36
N VAL A 648 24.85 -2.06 -15.39
CA VAL A 648 25.92 -1.71 -16.34
C VAL A 648 25.97 -2.77 -17.42
N GLU A 649 26.19 -2.37 -18.68
CA GLU A 649 26.33 -3.36 -19.74
C GLU A 649 27.50 -4.31 -19.47
N ASP A 650 27.23 -5.58 -19.71
CA ASP A 650 28.26 -6.62 -19.69
C ASP A 650 29.11 -6.48 -20.96
N GLY A 651 30.43 -6.61 -20.82
CA GLY A 651 31.29 -6.79 -21.99
C GLY A 651 30.98 -8.16 -22.59
N GLN A 652 30.75 -8.22 -23.90
CA GLN A 652 30.53 -9.49 -24.61
C GLN A 652 31.67 -10.48 -24.40
#